data_AF-A0A9W4GGJ7-F1
#
_entry.id   AF-A0A9W4GGJ7-F1
#
_cell.length_a   1.000
_cell.length_b   1.000
_cell.length_c   1.000
_cell.angle_alpha   90.00
_cell.angle_beta   90.00
_cell.angle_gamma   90.00
#
_symmetry.space_group_name_H-M   'P 1'
#
loop_
_entity.id
_entity.type
_entity.pdbx_description
1 polymer ?
#
loop_
_entity_poly.entity_id
_entity_poly.type
_entity_poly.pdbx_seq_one_letter_code
_entity_poly.pdbx_strand_id
1 'polypeptide(L)'
;MSSKENINSEKVLEELMAKLNISKEQSDINAATHNLATFINSPIEENDAPTKTVNLLKKQLGNKKDSNVRERALNAIQAIADHADTSPAVEPYFAVILPLALAAVGDKMTPVKNAAQAACVSIVKALNANAVKAVLPTIINSILTAQKWQEKITGLTLIEVLVESAPIQLALRVPDLIPVISESMWDTKPEVKKMAYGTMEKVCGLIVNKDIERFIPELIKCISKPENVPETIHLLGATTFVTDVHEPTLAIMVPLLDRGLVERETAIKRKSAVIVDNMCKLVEDPQIVASFLPKLMPALTKNYENLADPEAREKTKQALDTLTRVGDVKDGKTPEVSHVGDINTVLPQLKEILSSKHKHIVERFEPVLVYCAAISGQLIDEKEADSVSWTTALKPYFAAIIGESDAQAIVDALRKRVSPGAEAEDAEEADDEEGEDLCNCTFNLAYGAKILLNQTHLRLKRGQRYGLCGPNGSGKSTLMRAINNEQVEGFPKKSEVKTVFVEHDLDSADTELTTIDWTMKKLAEVGIDTSQTDVERQLGEFGFTPEMTSNLITALSGGWKMKLALARAVFEKPDILLLDEPTNHLDVKNVKWLEDYLMSSPCTSIIVSHDTGFLNNVCQHIINYERFKLKRYRGNLKEFVKKCPSAKSYFELGASEMEFKFPEPGFLEGVKTKAKAIIRVSKMSFQYPGTPKPQISDINFQCSLGSRIAVIGPNGAGKSTLINVLTGELIPTAGDVYTHENIRIAYIKQHAFAHIDHHLEKTPSEYIQWRFQTGEDRETMDRANKIVTDEDENAMLKIYKIEGTQRRVIGIHSRRKFKNSYEYECSFALGENIGMKNERWVPMMTADNAWIPRSEILSSHQKMVAEVDQKEALASGQFRPLVRKEIESHCANFGLDAELVSHSRMLGLSGGQRVKVVLAACSWQRPHLIVLDEPTNYLDRDSLGALSKAIKSFEGGVIIITHSAEFTKDLTEEVWAVLDGKMTPSGHNWVQGQGSGPRLKGDDDEEEEKFDAMGNKIVSTKKKAKLTSAELRKKKKERMARKKRGEDVCKCFYFYKNA
;
A
#
# COMPACT_ATOMS: atom_id res chain seq x y z
N MET A 1 32.64 -64.69 -5.44
CA MET A 1 33.54 -64.35 -6.57
C MET A 1 34.24 -63.00 -6.37
N SER A 2 33.79 -62.12 -5.46
CA SER A 2 34.27 -60.73 -5.33
C SER A 2 35.74 -60.53 -4.89
N SER A 3 36.32 -61.29 -3.96
CA SER A 3 37.65 -60.91 -3.41
C SER A 3 38.83 -60.91 -4.42
N LYS A 4 38.73 -61.62 -5.54
CA LYS A 4 39.76 -61.63 -6.60
C LYS A 4 39.58 -60.50 -7.62
N GLU A 5 38.33 -60.12 -7.89
CA GLU A 5 37.99 -58.96 -8.72
C GLU A 5 38.37 -57.68 -7.98
N ASN A 6 38.17 -57.63 -6.65
CA ASN A 6 38.54 -56.46 -5.85
C ASN A 6 40.05 -56.13 -5.89
N ILE A 7 40.89 -57.17 -5.80
CA ILE A 7 42.35 -57.00 -5.90
C ILE A 7 42.75 -56.47 -7.30
N ASN A 8 42.00 -56.81 -8.35
CA ASN A 8 42.33 -56.36 -9.71
C ASN A 8 41.90 -54.91 -9.95
N SER A 9 40.73 -54.50 -9.49
CA SER A 9 40.26 -53.12 -9.67
C SER A 9 41.09 -52.08 -8.88
N GLU A 10 41.43 -52.39 -7.62
CA GLU A 10 42.34 -51.53 -6.84
C GLU A 10 43.73 -51.42 -7.49
N LYS A 11 44.26 -52.52 -8.02
CA LYS A 11 45.54 -52.50 -8.76
C LYS A 11 45.49 -51.64 -10.00
N VAL A 12 44.39 -51.70 -10.78
CA VAL A 12 44.23 -50.86 -11.97
C VAL A 12 44.20 -49.37 -11.60
N LEU A 13 43.52 -49.00 -10.52
CA LEU A 13 43.54 -47.62 -10.00
C LEU A 13 44.93 -47.18 -9.55
N GLU A 14 45.69 -48.05 -8.88
CA GLU A 14 47.07 -47.79 -8.49
C GLU A 14 48.00 -47.62 -9.71
N GLU A 15 47.84 -48.44 -10.74
CA GLU A 15 48.60 -48.34 -11.99
C GLU A 15 48.28 -47.04 -12.75
N LEU A 16 47.01 -46.66 -12.84
CA LEU A 16 46.58 -45.41 -13.46
C LEU A 16 47.12 -44.19 -12.70
N MET A 17 47.10 -44.23 -11.37
CA MET A 17 47.69 -43.19 -10.52
C MET A 17 49.22 -43.13 -10.64
N ALA A 18 49.91 -44.27 -10.73
CA ALA A 18 51.34 -44.33 -10.95
C ALA A 18 51.70 -43.73 -12.33
N LYS A 19 50.93 -44.08 -13.36
CA LYS A 19 51.10 -43.55 -14.73
C LYS A 19 50.95 -42.03 -14.76
N LEU A 20 49.94 -41.48 -14.08
CA LEU A 20 49.73 -40.03 -13.96
C LEU A 20 50.96 -39.30 -13.37
N ASN A 21 51.63 -39.90 -12.39
CA ASN A 21 52.81 -39.29 -11.76
C ASN A 21 54.08 -39.37 -12.62
N ILE A 22 54.19 -40.37 -13.50
CA ILE A 22 55.40 -40.62 -14.28
C ILE A 22 55.34 -39.95 -15.67
N SER A 23 54.14 -39.69 -16.20
CA SER A 23 53.93 -39.00 -17.48
C SER A 23 54.64 -37.64 -17.55
N LYS A 24 55.27 -37.36 -18.70
CA LYS A 24 56.04 -36.12 -18.94
C LYS A 24 55.37 -35.18 -19.97
N GLU A 25 54.78 -35.75 -21.02
CA GLU A 25 54.05 -35.00 -22.05
C GLU A 25 52.64 -34.64 -21.58
N GLN A 26 52.15 -33.44 -21.94
CA GLN A 26 50.83 -32.96 -21.51
C GLN A 26 49.68 -33.84 -22.06
N SER A 27 49.82 -34.38 -23.28
CA SER A 27 48.85 -35.31 -23.86
C SER A 27 48.68 -36.58 -23.03
N ASP A 28 49.79 -37.12 -22.52
CA ASP A 28 49.80 -38.35 -21.73
C ASP A 28 49.25 -38.12 -20.32
N ILE A 29 49.50 -36.93 -19.76
CA ILE A 29 48.91 -36.51 -18.47
C ILE A 29 47.39 -36.39 -18.61
N ASN A 30 46.89 -35.75 -19.67
CA ASN A 30 45.47 -35.60 -19.93
C ASN A 30 44.79 -36.96 -20.17
N ALA A 31 45.41 -37.85 -20.95
CA ALA A 31 44.89 -39.19 -21.20
C ALA A 31 44.87 -40.05 -19.91
N ALA A 32 45.93 -40.00 -19.10
CA ALA A 32 45.97 -40.72 -17.81
C ALA A 32 44.92 -40.19 -16.83
N THR A 33 44.71 -38.87 -16.81
CA THR A 33 43.70 -38.20 -15.98
C THR A 33 42.28 -38.61 -16.38
N HIS A 34 42.00 -38.63 -17.69
CA HIS A 34 40.69 -39.05 -18.21
C HIS A 34 40.41 -40.52 -17.93
N ASN A 35 41.37 -41.41 -18.18
CA ASN A 35 41.20 -42.83 -17.91
C ASN A 35 40.97 -43.12 -16.42
N LEU A 36 41.63 -42.38 -15.53
CA LEU A 36 41.39 -42.47 -14.09
C LEU A 36 39.95 -42.06 -13.74
N ALA A 37 39.46 -40.94 -14.30
CA ALA A 37 38.11 -40.45 -14.10
C ALA A 37 37.03 -41.43 -14.60
N THR A 38 37.22 -42.01 -15.79
CA THR A 38 36.29 -43.01 -16.34
C THR A 38 36.27 -44.28 -15.50
N PHE A 39 37.43 -44.78 -15.08
CA PHE A 39 37.51 -46.03 -14.32
C PHE A 39 36.97 -45.88 -12.90
N ILE A 40 37.30 -44.78 -12.19
CA ILE A 40 36.85 -44.59 -10.80
C ILE A 40 35.34 -44.34 -10.69
N ASN A 41 34.70 -43.80 -11.74
CA ASN A 41 33.26 -43.59 -11.78
C ASN A 41 32.48 -44.80 -12.35
N SER A 42 33.16 -45.79 -12.90
CA SER A 42 32.53 -47.05 -13.32
C SER A 42 32.13 -47.90 -12.10
N PRO A 43 31.22 -48.88 -12.22
CA PRO A 43 30.94 -49.85 -11.18
C PRO A 43 32.20 -50.70 -10.95
N ILE A 44 33.06 -50.25 -10.04
CA ILE A 44 34.35 -50.87 -9.81
C ILE A 44 34.16 -52.23 -9.12
N GLU A 45 33.25 -52.28 -8.13
CA GLU A 45 32.94 -53.43 -7.26
C GLU A 45 31.51 -53.33 -6.68
N GLU A 46 30.92 -54.47 -6.32
CA GLU A 46 29.72 -54.52 -5.46
C GLU A 46 30.11 -54.29 -3.98
N ASN A 47 29.47 -53.33 -3.32
CA ASN A 47 29.60 -53.04 -1.88
C ASN A 47 30.99 -52.53 -1.42
N ASP A 48 31.72 -51.78 -2.26
CA ASP A 48 32.99 -51.14 -1.88
C ASP A 48 33.14 -49.71 -2.45
N ALA A 49 34.08 -48.93 -1.91
CA ALA A 49 34.35 -47.55 -2.33
C ALA A 49 35.85 -47.27 -2.47
N PRO A 50 36.28 -46.31 -3.33
CA PRO A 50 37.70 -46.09 -3.70
C PRO A 50 38.52 -45.33 -2.63
N THR A 51 38.45 -45.79 -1.39
CA THR A 51 39.09 -45.19 -0.21
C THR A 51 40.61 -45.04 -0.34
N LYS A 52 41.31 -46.03 -0.91
CA LYS A 52 42.77 -45.99 -1.11
C LYS A 52 43.18 -44.90 -2.09
N THR A 53 42.50 -44.81 -3.23
CA THR A 53 42.75 -43.79 -4.26
C THR A 53 42.51 -42.39 -3.74
N VAL A 54 41.41 -42.18 -3.00
CA VAL A 54 41.11 -40.90 -2.33
C VAL A 54 42.21 -40.53 -1.33
N ASN A 55 42.68 -41.47 -0.51
CA ASN A 55 43.75 -41.22 0.45
C ASN A 55 45.09 -40.91 -0.24
N LEU A 56 45.36 -41.52 -1.40
CA LEU A 56 46.53 -41.20 -2.21
C LEU A 56 46.45 -39.78 -2.78
N LEU A 57 45.31 -39.36 -3.32
CA LEU A 57 45.07 -37.99 -3.79
C LEU A 57 45.27 -36.96 -2.66
N LYS A 58 44.73 -37.23 -1.47
CA LYS A 58 44.96 -36.38 -0.28
C LYS A 58 46.44 -36.25 0.07
N LYS A 59 47.18 -37.36 0.03
CA LYS A 59 48.62 -37.37 0.31
C LYS A 59 49.41 -36.57 -0.74
N GLN A 60 49.03 -36.66 -2.01
CA GLN A 60 49.65 -35.90 -3.10
C GLN A 60 49.38 -34.40 -2.98
N LEU A 61 48.13 -34.00 -2.69
CA LEU A 61 47.74 -32.62 -2.37
C LEU A 61 48.57 -32.04 -1.21
N GLY A 62 48.80 -32.83 -0.16
CA GLY A 62 49.62 -32.44 0.99
C GLY A 62 51.13 -32.36 0.74
N ASN A 63 51.62 -32.72 -0.46
CA ASN A 63 53.05 -32.75 -0.75
C ASN A 63 53.63 -31.35 -0.92
N LYS A 64 54.24 -30.81 0.14
CA LYS A 64 54.85 -29.46 0.15
C LYS A 64 56.10 -29.33 -0.74
N LYS A 65 56.72 -30.43 -1.17
CA LYS A 65 58.02 -30.40 -1.88
C LYS A 65 57.88 -30.31 -3.40
N ASP A 66 56.79 -30.81 -3.96
CA ASP A 66 56.62 -30.94 -5.41
C ASP A 66 55.30 -30.30 -5.85
N SER A 67 55.39 -29.18 -6.59
CA SER A 67 54.21 -28.46 -7.09
C SER A 67 53.51 -29.20 -8.23
N ASN A 68 54.24 -29.95 -9.04
CA ASN A 68 53.67 -30.66 -10.19
C ASN A 68 52.80 -31.82 -9.72
N VAL A 69 53.20 -32.50 -8.64
CA VAL A 69 52.38 -33.55 -8.01
C VAL A 69 51.07 -32.98 -7.45
N ARG A 70 51.11 -31.79 -6.82
CA ARG A 70 49.89 -31.13 -6.32
C ARG A 70 48.97 -30.72 -7.47
N GLU A 71 49.52 -30.11 -8.51
CA GLU A 71 48.76 -29.72 -9.71
C GLU A 71 48.10 -30.92 -10.39
N ARG A 72 48.84 -32.02 -10.59
CA ARG A 72 48.30 -33.25 -11.20
C ARG A 72 47.20 -33.90 -10.36
N ALA A 73 47.35 -33.90 -9.03
CA ALA A 73 46.31 -34.40 -8.15
C ALA A 73 45.02 -33.56 -8.26
N LEU A 74 45.15 -32.24 -8.37
CA LEU A 74 44.02 -31.33 -8.58
C LEU A 74 43.35 -31.53 -9.94
N ASN A 75 44.13 -31.67 -11.01
CA ASN A 75 43.61 -31.96 -12.35
C ASN A 75 42.89 -33.33 -12.38
N ALA A 76 43.41 -34.33 -11.65
CA ALA A 76 42.74 -35.61 -11.49
C ALA A 76 41.40 -35.46 -10.76
N ILE A 77 41.38 -34.74 -9.63
CA ILE A 77 40.14 -34.48 -8.88
C ILE A 77 39.12 -33.74 -9.76
N GLN A 78 39.56 -32.73 -10.50
CA GLN A 78 38.70 -32.00 -11.43
C GLN A 78 38.09 -32.95 -12.46
N ALA A 79 38.89 -33.78 -13.14
CA ALA A 79 38.39 -34.71 -14.15
C ALA A 79 37.46 -35.79 -13.59
N ILE A 80 37.70 -36.24 -12.35
CA ILE A 80 36.82 -37.21 -11.68
C ILE A 80 35.45 -36.58 -11.40
N ALA A 81 35.41 -35.30 -11.01
CA ALA A 81 34.18 -34.56 -10.75
C ALA A 81 33.46 -34.10 -12.02
N ASP A 82 34.19 -33.74 -13.09
CA ASP A 82 33.62 -33.34 -14.39
C ASP A 82 33.09 -34.53 -15.21
N HIS A 83 33.16 -35.77 -14.70
CA HIS A 83 32.65 -36.94 -15.38
C HIS A 83 31.12 -36.91 -15.48
N ALA A 84 30.57 -37.32 -16.64
CA ALA A 84 29.13 -37.23 -16.93
C ALA A 84 28.27 -38.01 -15.91
N ASP A 85 28.74 -39.18 -15.49
CA ASP A 85 28.11 -40.01 -14.47
C ASP A 85 29.06 -40.10 -13.26
N THR A 86 28.83 -39.30 -12.22
CA THR A 86 29.59 -39.43 -10.97
C THR A 86 29.03 -40.59 -10.16
N SER A 87 29.88 -41.53 -9.77
CA SER A 87 29.43 -42.69 -8.98
C SER A 87 28.99 -42.27 -7.57
N PRO A 88 27.84 -42.76 -7.05
CA PRO A 88 27.44 -42.56 -5.65
C PRO A 88 28.47 -43.08 -4.63
N ALA A 89 29.37 -43.99 -5.03
CA ALA A 89 30.47 -44.46 -4.20
C ALA A 89 31.64 -43.46 -4.11
N VAL A 90 31.76 -42.54 -5.06
CA VAL A 90 32.84 -41.53 -5.16
C VAL A 90 32.40 -40.19 -4.59
N GLU A 91 31.18 -39.77 -4.90
CA GLU A 91 30.64 -38.44 -4.58
C GLU A 91 30.80 -38.02 -3.10
N PRO A 92 30.52 -38.87 -2.08
CA PRO A 92 30.71 -38.50 -0.67
C PRO A 92 32.15 -38.11 -0.31
N TYR A 93 33.13 -38.61 -1.06
CA TYR A 93 34.55 -38.30 -0.82
C TYR A 93 34.95 -36.92 -1.34
N PHE A 94 34.17 -36.31 -2.23
CA PHE A 94 34.39 -34.92 -2.64
C PHE A 94 34.23 -33.96 -1.46
N ALA A 95 33.24 -34.18 -0.58
CA ALA A 95 33.09 -33.39 0.64
C ALA A 95 34.33 -33.45 1.55
N VAL A 96 35.06 -34.58 1.53
CA VAL A 96 36.29 -34.75 2.32
C VAL A 96 37.52 -34.14 1.63
N ILE A 97 37.53 -34.06 0.30
CA ILE A 97 38.64 -33.48 -0.48
C ILE A 97 38.53 -31.95 -0.57
N LEU A 98 37.30 -31.41 -0.63
CA LEU A 98 37.02 -29.99 -0.80
C LEU A 98 37.80 -29.05 0.16
N PRO A 99 37.91 -29.31 1.48
CA PRO A 99 38.69 -28.46 2.37
C PRO A 99 40.18 -28.37 1.99
N LEU A 100 40.75 -29.47 1.49
CA LEU A 100 42.15 -29.53 1.07
C LEU A 100 42.37 -28.81 -0.27
N ALA A 101 41.41 -28.93 -1.19
CA ALA A 101 41.43 -28.23 -2.46
C ALA A 101 41.28 -26.71 -2.26
N LEU A 102 40.38 -26.26 -1.38
CA LEU A 102 40.21 -24.85 -1.01
C LEU A 102 41.50 -24.27 -0.42
N ALA A 103 42.13 -24.97 0.52
CA ALA A 103 43.42 -24.54 1.09
C ALA A 103 44.53 -24.45 0.02
N ALA A 104 44.48 -25.29 -1.03
CA ALA A 104 45.44 -25.27 -2.12
C ALA A 104 45.28 -24.05 -3.06
N VAL A 105 44.14 -23.35 -3.04
CA VAL A 105 43.97 -22.05 -3.73
C VAL A 105 44.94 -21.00 -3.17
N GLY A 106 45.33 -21.15 -1.89
CA GLY A 106 46.32 -20.33 -1.22
C GLY A 106 47.79 -20.68 -1.53
N ASP A 107 48.08 -21.63 -2.44
CA ASP A 107 49.45 -22.07 -2.77
C ASP A 107 50.31 -20.89 -3.29
N LYS A 108 51.63 -21.04 -3.37
CA LYS A 108 52.51 -20.02 -3.96
C LYS A 108 52.53 -20.11 -5.48
N MET A 109 52.38 -21.31 -6.03
CA MET A 109 52.52 -21.58 -7.46
C MET A 109 51.19 -21.35 -8.21
N THR A 110 51.20 -20.45 -9.18
CA THR A 110 50.00 -20.09 -9.97
C THR A 110 49.31 -21.29 -10.65
N PRO A 111 50.03 -22.26 -11.26
CA PRO A 111 49.38 -23.44 -11.85
C PRO A 111 48.56 -24.24 -10.84
N VAL A 112 49.10 -24.43 -9.63
CA VAL A 112 48.41 -25.14 -8.53
C VAL A 112 47.17 -24.37 -8.08
N LYS A 113 47.24 -23.02 -7.98
CA LYS A 113 46.06 -22.19 -7.63
C LYS A 113 44.93 -22.36 -8.63
N ASN A 114 45.26 -22.27 -9.92
CA ASN A 114 44.28 -22.35 -11.00
C ASN A 114 43.64 -23.74 -11.04
N ALA A 115 44.45 -24.80 -10.93
CA ALA A 115 43.97 -26.17 -10.81
C ALA A 115 43.10 -26.38 -9.57
N ALA A 116 43.47 -25.77 -8.43
CA ALA A 116 42.71 -25.86 -7.18
C ALA A 116 41.35 -25.20 -7.31
N GLN A 117 41.29 -24.00 -7.88
CA GLN A 117 40.04 -23.28 -8.12
C GLN A 117 39.12 -24.07 -9.07
N ALA A 118 39.67 -24.59 -10.17
CA ALA A 118 38.91 -25.40 -11.13
C ALA A 118 38.36 -26.68 -10.47
N ALA A 119 39.20 -27.42 -9.74
CA ALA A 119 38.79 -28.62 -9.01
C ALA A 119 37.69 -28.34 -7.97
N CYS A 120 37.77 -27.23 -7.23
CA CYS A 120 36.73 -26.86 -6.28
C CYS A 120 35.37 -26.61 -6.96
N VAL A 121 35.39 -25.89 -8.10
CA VAL A 121 34.16 -25.62 -8.87
C VAL A 121 33.56 -26.90 -9.42
N SER A 122 34.39 -27.78 -10.00
CA SER A 122 33.93 -29.08 -10.53
C SER A 122 33.37 -29.97 -9.43
N ILE A 123 34.00 -30.03 -8.25
CA ILE A 123 33.46 -30.75 -7.08
C ILE A 123 32.05 -30.27 -6.79
N VAL A 124 31.84 -28.96 -6.61
CA VAL A 124 30.54 -28.43 -6.19
C VAL A 124 29.45 -28.63 -7.26
N LYS A 125 29.81 -28.60 -8.55
CA LYS A 125 28.89 -28.90 -9.65
C LYS A 125 28.49 -30.37 -9.73
N ALA A 126 29.35 -31.28 -9.30
CA ALA A 126 29.12 -32.72 -9.35
C ALA A 126 28.26 -33.26 -8.21
N LEU A 127 28.03 -32.46 -7.16
CA LEU A 127 27.25 -32.88 -5.99
C LEU A 127 25.76 -32.98 -6.32
N ASN A 128 25.12 -33.96 -5.71
CA ASN A 128 23.68 -34.02 -5.56
C ASN A 128 23.18 -32.77 -4.83
N ALA A 129 22.13 -32.16 -5.37
CA ALA A 129 21.54 -30.95 -4.82
C ALA A 129 21.15 -31.11 -3.35
N ASN A 130 20.67 -32.29 -2.93
CA ASN A 130 20.28 -32.55 -1.54
C ASN A 130 21.47 -32.66 -0.57
N ALA A 131 22.71 -32.69 -1.07
CA ALA A 131 23.91 -32.83 -0.25
C ALA A 131 24.61 -31.50 0.08
N VAL A 132 23.97 -30.35 -0.18
CA VAL A 132 24.49 -29.01 0.17
C VAL A 132 24.98 -28.95 1.62
N LYS A 133 24.23 -29.55 2.57
CA LYS A 133 24.59 -29.61 4.00
C LYS A 133 25.96 -30.27 4.26
N ALA A 134 26.44 -31.16 3.39
CA ALA A 134 27.73 -31.82 3.57
C ALA A 134 28.93 -30.91 3.26
N VAL A 135 28.76 -29.94 2.35
CA VAL A 135 29.87 -29.11 1.84
C VAL A 135 29.80 -27.65 2.30
N LEU A 136 28.60 -27.11 2.52
CA LEU A 136 28.40 -25.71 2.86
C LEU A 136 29.15 -25.27 4.12
N PRO A 137 29.19 -26.04 5.22
CA PRO A 137 29.95 -25.66 6.41
C PRO A 137 31.44 -25.48 6.15
N THR A 138 32.01 -26.29 5.24
CA THR A 138 33.42 -26.18 4.84
C THR A 138 33.68 -24.88 4.08
N ILE A 139 32.77 -24.53 3.16
CA ILE A 139 32.86 -23.30 2.35
C ILE A 139 32.75 -22.07 3.27
N ILE A 140 31.76 -22.05 4.18
CA ILE A 140 31.57 -20.98 5.17
C ILE A 140 32.83 -20.82 6.03
N ASN A 141 33.35 -21.91 6.58
CA ASN A 141 34.56 -21.88 7.41
C ASN A 141 35.78 -21.35 6.63
N SER A 142 35.92 -21.71 5.35
CA SER A 142 36.98 -21.18 4.49
C SER A 142 36.84 -19.65 4.33
N ILE A 143 35.64 -19.14 4.01
CA ILE A 143 35.41 -17.68 3.85
C ILE A 143 35.76 -16.89 5.12
N LEU A 144 35.35 -17.39 6.28
CA LEU A 144 35.56 -16.73 7.57
C LEU A 144 37.02 -16.80 8.04
N THR A 145 37.66 -17.97 7.94
CA THR A 145 38.96 -18.22 8.58
C THR A 145 40.17 -18.05 7.64
N ALA A 146 39.96 -18.09 6.32
CA ALA A 146 41.05 -18.02 5.36
C ALA A 146 41.81 -16.70 5.46
N GLN A 147 43.13 -16.82 5.55
CA GLN A 147 44.05 -15.68 5.58
C GLN A 147 44.36 -15.14 4.17
N LYS A 148 44.09 -15.95 3.13
CA LYS A 148 44.36 -15.60 1.73
C LYS A 148 43.07 -15.17 1.05
N TRP A 149 43.07 -13.96 0.49
CA TRP A 149 41.89 -13.41 -0.18
C TRP A 149 41.45 -14.22 -1.40
N GLN A 150 42.37 -14.93 -2.07
CA GLN A 150 42.04 -15.81 -3.19
C GLN A 150 41.13 -16.97 -2.77
N GLU A 151 41.44 -17.57 -1.61
CA GLU A 151 40.64 -18.65 -1.04
C GLU A 151 39.23 -18.14 -0.65
N LYS A 152 39.13 -16.95 -0.06
CA LYS A 152 37.84 -16.29 0.20
C LYS A 152 37.02 -16.06 -1.07
N ILE A 153 37.65 -15.55 -2.13
CA ILE A 153 36.97 -15.35 -3.42
C ILE A 153 36.50 -16.68 -3.99
N THR A 154 37.32 -17.72 -3.95
CA THR A 154 36.89 -19.05 -4.39
C THR A 154 35.72 -19.55 -3.56
N GLY A 155 35.74 -19.41 -2.24
CA GLY A 155 34.59 -19.74 -1.38
C GLY A 155 33.30 -19.03 -1.81
N LEU A 156 33.36 -17.71 -2.07
CA LEU A 156 32.23 -16.95 -2.59
C LEU A 156 31.78 -17.44 -3.97
N THR A 157 32.72 -17.74 -4.88
CA THR A 157 32.41 -18.35 -6.18
C THR A 157 31.71 -19.70 -6.03
N LEU A 158 32.10 -20.54 -5.07
CA LEU A 158 31.43 -21.82 -4.82
C LEU A 158 30.00 -21.63 -4.32
N ILE A 159 29.72 -20.60 -3.53
CA ILE A 159 28.33 -20.25 -3.17
C ILE A 159 27.54 -19.90 -4.42
N GLU A 160 28.09 -19.10 -5.35
CA GLU A 160 27.38 -18.77 -6.60
C GLU A 160 27.12 -20.00 -7.46
N VAL A 161 28.04 -20.97 -7.48
CA VAL A 161 27.82 -22.25 -8.17
C VAL A 161 26.68 -23.03 -7.52
N LEU A 162 26.59 -23.06 -6.19
CA LEU A 162 25.49 -23.70 -5.47
C LEU A 162 24.13 -23.01 -5.72
N VAL A 163 24.12 -21.69 -5.89
CA VAL A 163 22.90 -20.96 -6.28
C VAL A 163 22.38 -21.47 -7.62
N GLU A 164 23.28 -21.78 -8.56
CA GLU A 164 22.92 -22.29 -9.89
C GLU A 164 22.58 -23.79 -9.88
N SER A 165 23.30 -24.61 -9.12
CA SER A 165 23.14 -26.07 -9.13
C SER A 165 22.08 -26.60 -8.16
N ALA A 166 21.83 -25.93 -7.03
CA ALA A 166 20.93 -26.38 -5.96
C ALA A 166 20.13 -25.21 -5.35
N PRO A 167 19.37 -24.44 -6.15
CA PRO A 167 18.71 -23.22 -5.69
C PRO A 167 17.69 -23.45 -4.56
N ILE A 168 16.90 -24.52 -4.65
CA ILE A 168 15.84 -24.83 -3.66
C ILE A 168 16.46 -25.18 -2.32
N GLN A 169 17.46 -26.06 -2.33
CA GLN A 169 18.14 -26.51 -1.13
C GLN A 169 18.93 -25.38 -0.46
N LEU A 170 19.59 -24.55 -1.27
CA LEU A 170 20.37 -23.41 -0.79
C LEU A 170 19.48 -22.28 -0.25
N ALA A 171 18.24 -22.13 -0.72
CA ALA A 171 17.29 -21.15 -0.20
C ALA A 171 17.07 -21.31 1.31
N LEU A 172 16.94 -22.55 1.80
CA LEU A 172 16.83 -22.86 3.22
C LEU A 172 18.10 -22.55 4.03
N ARG A 173 19.23 -22.30 3.38
CA ARG A 173 20.53 -21.97 4.00
C ARG A 173 20.92 -20.51 3.84
N VAL A 174 20.07 -19.69 3.22
CA VAL A 174 20.25 -18.23 3.17
C VAL A 174 20.49 -17.62 4.57
N PRO A 175 19.78 -18.03 5.65
CA PRO A 175 20.06 -17.52 7.00
C PRO A 175 21.50 -17.70 7.47
N ASP A 176 22.15 -18.79 7.09
CA ASP A 176 23.56 -19.07 7.43
C ASP A 176 24.53 -18.26 6.56
N LEU A 177 24.13 -17.97 5.31
CA LEU A 177 24.96 -17.30 4.32
C LEU A 177 24.97 -15.78 4.45
N ILE A 178 23.83 -15.16 4.75
CA ILE A 178 23.70 -13.71 4.83
C ILE A 178 24.73 -13.09 5.80
N PRO A 179 24.93 -13.59 7.04
CA PRO A 179 25.93 -13.04 7.96
C PRO A 179 27.37 -13.14 7.42
N VAL A 180 27.71 -14.29 6.81
CA VAL A 180 29.07 -14.60 6.31
C VAL A 180 29.43 -13.72 5.11
N ILE A 181 28.49 -13.58 4.17
CA ILE A 181 28.67 -12.73 2.99
C ILE A 181 28.66 -11.26 3.42
N SER A 182 27.79 -10.88 4.36
CA SER A 182 27.76 -9.52 4.92
C SER A 182 29.13 -9.15 5.49
N GLU A 183 29.77 -9.99 6.30
CA GLU A 183 31.11 -9.73 6.83
C GLU A 183 32.15 -9.57 5.69
N SER A 184 32.04 -10.40 4.64
CA SER A 184 32.92 -10.34 3.47
C SER A 184 32.74 -9.04 2.65
N MET A 185 31.57 -8.40 2.66
CA MET A 185 31.35 -7.09 2.04
C MET A 185 32.14 -5.97 2.73
N TRP A 186 32.59 -6.19 3.97
CA TRP A 186 33.42 -5.26 4.74
C TRP A 186 34.92 -5.62 4.71
N ASP A 187 35.33 -6.66 3.96
CA ASP A 187 36.73 -7.10 3.87
C ASP A 187 37.65 -5.98 3.35
N THR A 188 38.86 -5.85 3.91
CA THR A 188 39.81 -4.81 3.50
C THR A 188 40.20 -4.85 2.01
N LYS A 189 40.09 -6.00 1.34
CA LYS A 189 40.48 -6.18 -0.05
C LYS A 189 39.33 -5.83 -1.02
N PRO A 190 39.49 -4.85 -1.94
CA PRO A 190 38.42 -4.41 -2.85
C PRO A 190 37.85 -5.53 -3.72
N GLU A 191 38.69 -6.46 -4.16
CA GLU A 191 38.30 -7.60 -4.98
C GLU A 191 37.34 -8.55 -4.22
N VAL A 192 37.57 -8.75 -2.92
CA VAL A 192 36.68 -9.54 -2.05
C VAL A 192 35.36 -8.81 -1.85
N LYS A 193 35.38 -7.49 -1.58
CA LYS A 193 34.15 -6.69 -1.44
C LYS A 193 33.27 -6.77 -2.69
N LYS A 194 33.88 -6.63 -3.87
CA LYS A 194 33.15 -6.67 -5.16
C LYS A 194 32.53 -8.05 -5.38
N MET A 195 33.29 -9.11 -5.11
CA MET A 195 32.80 -10.49 -5.21
C MET A 195 31.64 -10.72 -4.22
N ALA A 196 31.82 -10.36 -2.95
CA ALA A 196 30.82 -10.55 -1.90
C ALA A 196 29.52 -9.79 -2.19
N TYR A 197 29.60 -8.58 -2.77
CA TYR A 197 28.41 -7.83 -3.17
C TYR A 197 27.62 -8.57 -4.25
N GLY A 198 28.28 -9.07 -5.30
CA GLY A 198 27.61 -9.85 -6.36
C GLY A 198 27.06 -11.18 -5.86
N THR A 199 27.80 -11.86 -4.96
CA THR A 199 27.31 -13.09 -4.33
C THR A 199 26.10 -12.83 -3.43
N MET A 200 26.06 -11.69 -2.72
CA MET A 200 24.89 -11.28 -1.94
C MET A 200 23.66 -11.10 -2.83
N GLU A 201 23.79 -10.47 -4.00
CA GLU A 201 22.69 -10.32 -4.96
C GLU A 201 22.15 -11.67 -5.42
N LYS A 202 23.04 -12.62 -5.79
CA LYS A 202 22.65 -13.97 -6.21
C LYS A 202 21.96 -14.75 -5.10
N VAL A 203 22.49 -14.71 -3.88
CA VAL A 203 21.90 -15.41 -2.72
C VAL A 203 20.55 -14.81 -2.34
N CYS A 204 20.43 -13.47 -2.35
CA CYS A 204 19.14 -12.82 -2.10
C CYS A 204 18.11 -13.09 -3.20
N GLY A 205 18.56 -13.41 -4.43
CA GLY A 205 17.68 -13.85 -5.52
C GLY A 205 16.98 -15.19 -5.25
N LEU A 206 17.42 -15.98 -4.25
CA LEU A 206 16.74 -17.18 -3.80
C LEU A 206 15.57 -16.91 -2.84
N ILE A 207 15.44 -15.67 -2.35
CA ILE A 207 14.37 -15.30 -1.41
C ILE A 207 13.06 -15.13 -2.19
N VAL A 208 12.17 -16.11 -2.06
CA VAL A 208 10.84 -16.08 -2.65
C VAL A 208 9.89 -15.32 -1.72
N ASN A 209 9.88 -14.00 -1.79
CA ASN A 209 8.89 -13.17 -1.11
C ASN A 209 8.58 -11.90 -1.91
N LYS A 210 7.39 -11.84 -2.50
CA LYS A 210 6.95 -10.75 -3.39
C LYS A 210 6.85 -9.40 -2.67
N ASP A 211 6.65 -9.39 -1.34
CA ASP A 211 6.51 -8.15 -0.58
C ASP A 211 7.84 -7.39 -0.46
N ILE A 212 8.95 -8.14 -0.36
CA ILE A 212 10.29 -7.57 -0.19
C ILE A 212 11.14 -7.58 -1.46
N GLU A 213 10.76 -8.31 -2.50
CA GLU A 213 11.54 -8.49 -3.75
C GLU A 213 12.05 -7.15 -4.33
N ARG A 214 11.15 -6.17 -4.49
CA ARG A 214 11.50 -4.82 -5.00
C ARG A 214 12.46 -4.04 -4.11
N PHE A 215 12.58 -4.41 -2.83
CA PHE A 215 13.43 -3.75 -1.84
C PHE A 215 14.77 -4.45 -1.65
N ILE A 216 14.96 -5.68 -2.15
CA ILE A 216 16.20 -6.45 -2.02
C ILE A 216 17.44 -5.62 -2.40
N PRO A 217 17.48 -4.89 -3.53
CA PRO A 217 18.66 -4.08 -3.88
C PRO A 217 18.98 -3.00 -2.83
N GLU A 218 17.95 -2.35 -2.27
CA GLU A 218 18.13 -1.30 -1.25
C GLU A 218 18.48 -1.91 0.12
N LEU A 219 17.99 -3.11 0.44
CA LEU A 219 18.37 -3.89 1.61
C LEU A 219 19.86 -4.26 1.58
N ILE A 220 20.35 -4.80 0.45
CA ILE A 220 21.77 -5.12 0.24
C ILE A 220 22.64 -3.87 0.38
N LYS A 221 22.18 -2.76 -0.20
CA LYS A 221 22.85 -1.47 -0.10
C LYS A 221 22.91 -0.97 1.34
N CYS A 222 21.89 -1.20 2.17
CA CYS A 222 21.92 -0.90 3.61
C CYS A 222 22.91 -1.76 4.40
N ILE A 223 23.11 -3.02 3.99
CA ILE A 223 24.14 -3.89 4.58
C ILE A 223 25.53 -3.29 4.33
N SER A 224 25.77 -2.77 3.12
CA SER A 224 27.03 -2.11 2.74
C SER A 224 27.17 -0.68 3.29
N LYS A 225 26.08 0.08 3.39
CA LYS A 225 26.04 1.50 3.77
C LYS A 225 24.95 1.74 4.82
N PRO A 226 25.29 1.67 6.13
CA PRO A 226 24.31 1.86 7.21
C PRO A 226 23.64 3.24 7.25
N GLU A 227 24.20 4.26 6.58
CA GLU A 227 23.62 5.62 6.51
C GLU A 227 22.24 5.66 5.84
N ASN A 228 21.91 4.67 5.00
CA ASN A 228 20.64 4.60 4.29
C ASN A 228 19.49 3.99 5.11
N VAL A 229 19.77 3.45 6.31
CA VAL A 229 18.80 2.75 7.15
C VAL A 229 17.51 3.55 7.39
N PRO A 230 17.54 4.86 7.72
CA PRO A 230 16.32 5.64 7.92
C PRO A 230 15.43 5.65 6.67
N GLU A 231 15.99 5.91 5.50
CA GLU A 231 15.23 6.01 4.25
C GLU A 231 14.61 4.65 3.87
N THR A 232 15.36 3.56 4.02
CA THR A 232 14.86 2.21 3.73
C THR A 232 13.75 1.79 4.69
N ILE A 233 13.83 2.14 5.98
CA ILE A 233 12.74 1.93 6.94
C ILE A 233 11.51 2.76 6.57
N HIS A 234 11.70 3.98 6.07
CA HIS A 234 10.58 4.80 5.60
C HIS A 234 9.85 4.16 4.41
N LEU A 235 10.60 3.62 3.45
CA LEU A 235 10.07 2.91 2.28
C LEU A 235 9.34 1.63 2.68
N LEU A 236 9.95 0.81 3.54
CA LEU A 236 9.37 -0.45 4.01
C LEU A 236 8.17 -0.26 4.94
N GLY A 237 8.09 0.84 5.68
CA GLY A 237 6.96 1.11 6.57
C GLY A 237 5.62 1.27 5.85
N ALA A 238 5.63 1.49 4.54
CA ALA A 238 4.43 1.53 3.69
C ALA A 238 4.17 0.20 2.95
N THR A 239 5.01 -0.81 3.16
CA THR A 239 4.88 -2.12 2.54
C THR A 239 3.93 -2.99 3.33
N THR A 240 3.08 -3.71 2.60
CA THR A 240 2.20 -4.70 3.19
C THR A 240 2.93 -6.00 3.12
N PHE A 241 3.13 -6.61 4.28
CA PHE A 241 3.46 -8.02 4.30
C PHE A 241 2.15 -8.79 4.11
N VAL A 242 2.16 -9.65 3.10
CA VAL A 242 1.07 -10.50 2.63
C VAL A 242 1.54 -11.95 2.70
N THR A 243 2.72 -12.20 2.13
CA THR A 243 3.33 -13.52 1.98
C THR A 243 3.82 -13.99 3.32
N ASP A 244 3.72 -15.30 3.56
CA ASP A 244 4.25 -15.90 4.77
C ASP A 244 5.74 -15.60 4.91
N VAL A 245 6.13 -15.30 6.14
CA VAL A 245 7.49 -14.87 6.43
C VAL A 245 8.30 -16.09 6.84
N HIS A 246 9.15 -16.53 5.92
CA HIS A 246 10.08 -17.65 6.13
C HIS A 246 11.46 -17.16 6.59
N GLU A 247 12.31 -18.08 7.04
CA GLU A 247 13.64 -17.79 7.59
C GLU A 247 14.53 -16.93 6.65
N PRO A 248 14.58 -17.17 5.32
CA PRO A 248 15.39 -16.34 4.42
C PRO A 248 14.96 -14.87 4.38
N THR A 249 13.65 -14.61 4.51
CA THR A 249 13.09 -13.26 4.56
C THR A 249 13.51 -12.55 5.85
N LEU A 250 13.47 -13.25 6.99
CA LEU A 250 13.94 -12.71 8.26
C LEU A 250 15.45 -12.46 8.25
N ALA A 251 16.23 -13.33 7.60
CA ALA A 251 17.68 -13.19 7.53
C ALA A 251 18.14 -11.87 6.92
N ILE A 252 17.44 -11.37 5.89
CA ILE A 252 17.75 -10.08 5.27
C ILE A 252 17.07 -8.89 5.96
N MET A 253 15.87 -9.07 6.52
CA MET A 253 15.10 -8.00 7.16
C MET A 253 15.59 -7.66 8.57
N VAL A 254 15.90 -8.66 9.40
CA VAL A 254 16.26 -8.46 10.81
C VAL A 254 17.50 -7.58 11.00
N PRO A 255 18.59 -7.71 10.23
CA PRO A 255 19.74 -6.80 10.35
C PRO A 255 19.40 -5.32 10.12
N LEU A 256 18.46 -5.03 9.21
CA LEU A 256 17.97 -3.67 9.00
C LEU A 256 17.13 -3.20 10.20
N LEU A 257 16.20 -4.05 10.65
CA LEU A 257 15.27 -3.71 11.73
C LEU A 257 15.99 -3.52 13.08
N ASP A 258 16.98 -4.35 13.36
CA ASP A 258 17.86 -4.21 14.53
C ASP A 258 18.55 -2.84 14.54
N ARG A 259 19.14 -2.43 13.41
CA ARG A 259 19.73 -1.08 13.27
C ARG A 259 18.67 0.02 13.44
N GLY A 260 17.50 -0.14 12.84
CA GLY A 260 16.39 0.81 12.95
C GLY A 260 15.85 1.00 14.37
N LEU A 261 15.78 -0.08 15.15
CA LEU A 261 15.34 -0.04 16.55
C LEU A 261 16.35 0.68 17.45
N VAL A 262 17.63 0.69 17.09
CA VAL A 262 18.71 1.34 17.85
C VAL A 262 18.97 2.79 17.37
N GLU A 263 18.33 3.23 16.29
CA GLU A 263 18.52 4.54 15.66
C GLU A 263 18.17 5.72 16.59
N ARG A 264 18.68 6.93 16.31
CA ARG A 264 18.46 8.11 17.19
C ARG A 264 17.04 8.67 17.12
N GLU A 265 16.42 8.62 15.95
CA GLU A 265 15.11 9.25 15.72
C GLU A 265 13.95 8.37 16.20
N THR A 266 13.08 8.93 17.05
CA THR A 266 11.89 8.24 17.56
C THR A 266 10.96 7.75 16.45
N ALA A 267 10.83 8.52 15.37
CA ALA A 267 10.00 8.15 14.22
C ALA A 267 10.49 6.86 13.55
N ILE A 268 11.81 6.68 13.43
CA ILE A 268 12.43 5.48 12.85
C ILE A 268 12.22 4.28 13.76
N LYS A 269 12.48 4.42 15.07
CA LYS A 269 12.23 3.36 16.06
C LYS A 269 10.79 2.86 16.03
N ARG A 270 9.83 3.80 15.98
CA ARG A 270 8.40 3.49 15.86
C ARG A 270 8.13 2.69 14.58
N LYS A 271 8.62 3.16 13.43
CA LYS A 271 8.43 2.47 12.15
C LYS A 271 9.06 1.08 12.14
N SER A 272 10.26 0.92 12.68
CA SER A 272 10.90 -0.38 12.83
C SER A 272 10.06 -1.33 13.67
N ALA A 273 9.49 -0.86 14.79
CA ALA A 273 8.58 -1.66 15.60
C ALA A 273 7.31 -2.06 14.82
N VAL A 274 6.71 -1.15 14.05
CA VAL A 274 5.55 -1.46 13.19
C VAL A 274 5.88 -2.51 12.13
N ILE A 275 7.06 -2.42 11.50
CA ILE A 275 7.50 -3.41 10.51
C ILE A 275 7.72 -4.78 11.19
N VAL A 276 8.39 -4.82 12.35
CA VAL A 276 8.55 -6.05 13.13
C VAL A 276 7.19 -6.67 13.47
N ASP A 277 6.24 -5.87 13.97
CA ASP A 277 4.90 -6.33 14.32
C ASP A 277 4.15 -6.91 13.11
N ASN A 278 4.12 -6.19 11.99
CA ASN A 278 3.40 -6.63 10.79
C ASN A 278 4.03 -7.86 10.14
N MET A 279 5.36 -7.92 10.07
CA MET A 279 6.09 -9.03 9.48
C MET A 279 5.98 -10.29 10.36
N CYS A 280 6.21 -10.18 11.67
CA CYS A 280 6.21 -11.35 12.55
C CYS A 280 4.81 -11.95 12.77
N LYS A 281 3.72 -11.21 12.54
CA LYS A 281 2.35 -11.77 12.53
C LYS A 281 2.14 -12.86 11.47
N LEU A 282 2.95 -12.87 10.42
CA LEU A 282 2.87 -13.80 9.28
C LEU A 282 3.87 -14.96 9.40
N VAL A 283 4.46 -15.14 10.58
CA VAL A 283 5.29 -16.31 10.88
C VAL A 283 4.40 -17.38 11.49
N GLU A 284 4.31 -18.53 10.82
CA GLU A 284 3.44 -19.64 11.22
C GLU A 284 4.10 -20.56 12.25
N ASP A 285 5.41 -20.79 12.10
CA ASP A 285 6.19 -21.69 12.94
C ASP A 285 7.09 -20.88 13.89
N PRO A 286 6.95 -21.04 15.22
CA PRO A 286 7.81 -20.39 16.20
C PRO A 286 9.31 -20.63 15.98
N GLN A 287 9.68 -21.77 15.36
CA GLN A 287 11.07 -22.10 15.05
C GLN A 287 11.71 -21.12 14.07
N ILE A 288 10.93 -20.57 13.14
CA ILE A 288 11.41 -19.62 12.12
C ILE A 288 11.92 -18.32 12.76
N VAL A 289 11.22 -17.81 13.78
CA VAL A 289 11.60 -16.55 14.45
C VAL A 289 12.61 -16.76 15.58
N ALA A 290 12.73 -17.98 16.11
CA ALA A 290 13.51 -18.30 17.31
C ALA A 290 14.96 -17.80 17.25
N SER A 291 15.63 -17.99 16.10
CA SER A 291 17.02 -17.56 15.88
C SER A 291 17.21 -16.03 15.85
N PHE A 292 16.13 -15.28 15.63
CA PHE A 292 16.15 -13.82 15.50
C PHE A 292 15.64 -13.09 16.76
N LEU A 293 14.90 -13.77 17.65
CA LEU A 293 14.41 -13.20 18.91
C LEU A 293 15.51 -12.54 19.76
N PRO A 294 16.72 -13.12 19.92
CA PRO A 294 17.78 -12.50 20.70
C PRO A 294 18.27 -11.14 20.18
N LYS A 295 18.02 -10.83 18.89
CA LYS A 295 18.36 -9.52 18.29
C LYS A 295 17.25 -8.50 18.49
N LEU A 296 15.99 -8.89 18.26
CA LEU A 296 14.86 -7.95 18.25
C LEU A 296 14.32 -7.62 19.65
N MET A 297 14.15 -8.63 20.51
CA MET A 297 13.50 -8.48 21.82
C MET A 297 14.20 -7.49 22.76
N PRO A 298 15.54 -7.51 22.91
CA PRO A 298 16.23 -6.55 23.79
C PRO A 298 16.06 -5.10 23.31
N ALA A 299 16.13 -4.86 22.00
CA ALA A 299 15.99 -3.53 21.42
C ALA A 299 14.56 -2.96 21.61
N LEU A 300 13.54 -3.79 21.39
CA LEU A 300 12.14 -3.43 21.63
C LEU A 300 11.85 -3.18 23.11
N THR A 301 12.34 -4.03 24.01
CA THR A 301 12.18 -3.86 25.46
C THR A 301 12.78 -2.53 25.91
N LYS A 302 14.02 -2.24 25.49
CA LYS A 302 14.68 -0.97 25.78
C LYS A 302 13.90 0.23 25.22
N ASN A 303 13.33 0.13 24.02
CA ASN A 303 12.54 1.21 23.44
C ASN A 303 11.22 1.42 24.20
N TYR A 304 10.54 0.35 24.63
CA TYR A 304 9.32 0.44 25.41
C TYR A 304 9.54 1.17 26.75
N GLU A 305 10.67 0.94 27.41
CA GLU A 305 11.01 1.60 28.68
C GLU A 305 11.43 3.07 28.52
N ASN A 306 12.10 3.42 27.41
CA ASN A 306 12.77 4.72 27.27
C ASN A 306 12.06 5.73 26.35
N LEU A 307 11.10 5.31 25.51
CA LEU A 307 10.43 6.22 24.58
C LEU A 307 9.43 7.14 25.29
N ALA A 308 9.64 8.45 25.19
CA ALA A 308 8.76 9.45 25.79
C ALA A 308 7.40 9.55 25.09
N ASP A 309 7.38 9.41 23.77
CA ASP A 309 6.16 9.46 22.95
C ASP A 309 5.24 8.25 23.24
N PRO A 310 3.99 8.47 23.69
CA PRO A 310 3.09 7.37 24.06
C PRO A 310 2.71 6.49 22.87
N GLU A 311 2.57 7.05 21.67
CA GLU A 311 2.23 6.29 20.47
C GLU A 311 3.38 5.36 20.07
N ALA A 312 4.61 5.86 19.99
CA ALA A 312 5.79 5.04 19.71
C ALA A 312 5.98 3.92 20.75
N ARG A 313 5.66 4.19 22.01
CA ARG A 313 5.70 3.20 23.09
C ARG A 313 4.63 2.11 22.90
N GLU A 314 3.41 2.49 22.53
CA GLU A 314 2.32 1.55 22.24
C GLU A 314 2.67 0.62 21.07
N LYS A 315 3.17 1.17 19.95
CA LYS A 315 3.60 0.36 18.80
C LYS A 315 4.76 -0.58 19.14
N THR A 316 5.71 -0.11 19.96
CA THR A 316 6.80 -0.95 20.44
C THR A 316 6.29 -2.11 21.31
N LYS A 317 5.29 -1.85 22.16
CA LYS A 317 4.63 -2.88 22.96
C LYS A 317 3.90 -3.90 22.09
N GLN A 318 3.13 -3.44 21.09
CA GLN A 318 2.43 -4.33 20.16
C GLN A 318 3.40 -5.29 19.46
N ALA A 319 4.54 -4.78 18.97
CA ALA A 319 5.58 -5.61 18.37
C ALA A 319 6.15 -6.65 19.35
N LEU A 320 6.38 -6.26 20.61
CA LEU A 320 6.89 -7.15 21.65
C LEU A 320 5.87 -8.25 22.02
N ASP A 321 4.60 -7.89 22.14
CA ASP A 321 3.50 -8.83 22.40
C ASP A 321 3.35 -9.83 21.24
N THR A 322 3.46 -9.35 19.99
CA THR A 322 3.47 -10.22 18.80
C THR A 322 4.65 -11.18 18.80
N LEU A 323 5.89 -10.70 19.04
CA LEU A 323 7.06 -11.58 19.11
C LEU A 323 6.97 -12.61 20.23
N THR A 324 6.41 -12.23 21.38
CA THR A 324 6.21 -13.14 22.51
C THR A 324 5.23 -14.25 22.15
N ARG A 325 4.12 -13.92 21.48
CA ARG A 325 3.11 -14.88 21.04
C ARG A 325 3.63 -15.80 19.92
N VAL A 326 4.21 -15.21 18.88
CA VAL A 326 4.66 -15.92 17.67
C VAL A 326 5.87 -16.78 17.98
N GLY A 327 6.79 -16.27 18.78
CA GLY A 327 7.97 -17.00 19.22
C GLY A 327 7.72 -17.96 20.38
N ASP A 328 6.47 -18.26 20.76
CA ASP A 328 6.10 -19.11 21.92
C ASP A 328 6.97 -18.87 23.17
N VAL A 329 7.24 -17.60 23.49
CA VAL A 329 8.15 -17.21 24.56
C VAL A 329 7.45 -17.40 25.90
N LYS A 330 7.85 -18.42 26.66
CA LYS A 330 7.31 -18.74 27.99
C LYS A 330 8.28 -18.29 29.07
N ASP A 331 7.77 -17.53 30.05
CA ASP A 331 8.56 -16.99 31.18
C ASP A 331 9.81 -16.20 30.77
N GLY A 332 9.76 -15.53 29.62
CA GLY A 332 10.89 -14.76 29.08
C GLY A 332 12.01 -15.61 28.47
N LYS A 333 11.82 -16.93 28.33
CA LYS A 333 12.74 -17.83 27.63
C LYS A 333 12.28 -18.06 26.20
N THR A 334 13.19 -17.83 25.26
CA THR A 334 12.98 -18.15 23.84
C THR A 334 13.01 -19.66 23.64
N PRO A 335 12.20 -20.21 22.72
CA PRO A 335 12.28 -21.63 22.35
C PRO A 335 13.68 -21.95 21.84
N GLU A 336 14.16 -23.16 22.15
CA GLU A 336 15.39 -23.67 21.56
C GLU A 336 15.15 -23.97 20.08
N VAL A 337 16.13 -23.59 19.25
CA VAL A 337 16.10 -23.84 17.80
C VAL A 337 16.10 -25.35 17.56
N SER A 338 15.23 -25.81 16.68
CA SER A 338 15.15 -27.23 16.30
C SER A 338 16.44 -27.68 15.61
N HIS A 339 17.02 -28.76 16.10
CA HIS A 339 18.23 -29.38 15.58
C HIS A 339 17.94 -30.75 14.92
N VAL A 340 16.69 -31.03 14.56
CA VAL A 340 16.26 -32.35 14.08
C VAL A 340 16.92 -32.71 12.74
N GLY A 341 17.03 -31.73 11.82
CA GLY A 341 17.67 -31.90 10.52
C GLY A 341 19.20 -31.73 10.52
N ASP A 342 19.83 -31.59 11.69
CA ASP A 342 21.29 -31.44 11.77
C ASP A 342 22.00 -32.78 11.57
N ILE A 343 23.15 -32.75 10.89
CA ILE A 343 23.99 -33.94 10.65
C ILE A 343 24.35 -34.64 11.96
N ASN A 344 24.64 -33.85 13.02
CA ASN A 344 25.00 -34.38 14.33
C ASN A 344 23.85 -35.10 15.04
N THR A 345 22.61 -34.83 14.64
CA THR A 345 21.39 -35.47 15.19
C THR A 345 21.00 -36.70 14.39
N VAL A 346 21.07 -36.63 13.06
CA VAL A 346 20.66 -37.72 12.16
C VAL A 346 21.70 -38.84 12.11
N LEU A 347 23.01 -38.50 12.08
CA LEU A 347 24.09 -39.48 11.94
C LEU A 347 24.11 -40.56 13.05
N PRO A 348 23.96 -40.24 14.35
CA PRO A 348 23.86 -41.25 15.40
C PRO A 348 22.68 -42.21 15.21
N GLN A 349 21.53 -41.70 14.78
CA GLN A 349 20.34 -42.53 14.54
C GLN A 349 20.54 -43.47 13.36
N LEU A 350 21.17 -42.99 12.28
CA LEU A 350 21.54 -43.80 11.13
C LEU A 350 22.53 -44.92 11.53
N LYS A 351 23.54 -44.59 12.33
CA LYS A 351 24.51 -45.58 12.85
C LYS A 351 23.83 -46.65 13.69
N GLU A 352 22.84 -46.28 14.49
CA GLU A 352 22.07 -47.23 15.29
C GLU A 352 21.26 -48.20 14.42
N ILE A 353 20.55 -47.69 13.39
CA ILE A 353 19.79 -48.52 12.43
C ILE A 353 20.72 -49.55 11.77
N LEU A 354 21.90 -49.12 11.33
CA LEU A 354 22.90 -49.96 10.67
C LEU A 354 23.59 -50.96 11.61
N SER A 355 23.68 -50.67 12.91
CA SER A 355 24.38 -51.50 13.89
C SER A 355 23.77 -52.89 14.10
N SER A 356 22.51 -53.08 13.71
CA SER A 356 21.76 -54.34 13.85
C SER A 356 22.22 -55.45 12.90
N LYS A 357 22.58 -55.12 11.65
CA LYS A 357 22.98 -56.07 10.59
C LYS A 357 24.33 -55.74 9.91
N HIS A 358 24.82 -54.50 9.97
CA HIS A 358 25.94 -54.00 9.14
C HIS A 358 27.04 -53.28 9.96
N LYS A 359 27.39 -53.79 11.15
CA LYS A 359 28.35 -53.13 12.06
C LYS A 359 29.73 -52.82 11.45
N HIS A 360 30.23 -53.68 10.55
CA HIS A 360 31.53 -53.51 9.88
C HIS A 360 31.57 -52.35 8.87
N ILE A 361 30.40 -51.87 8.43
CA ILE A 361 30.26 -50.80 7.42
C ILE A 361 30.39 -49.42 8.08
N VAL A 362 29.93 -49.30 9.33
CA VAL A 362 29.99 -48.07 10.13
C VAL A 362 31.42 -47.58 10.34
N GLU A 363 32.38 -48.49 10.56
CA GLU A 363 33.78 -48.13 10.78
C GLU A 363 34.54 -47.85 9.46
N ARG A 364 34.12 -48.46 8.35
CA ARG A 364 34.83 -48.39 7.05
C ARG A 364 34.37 -47.24 6.17
N PHE A 365 33.09 -46.87 6.19
CA PHE A 365 32.48 -45.93 5.25
C PHE A 365 31.84 -44.70 5.92
N GLU A 366 32.48 -44.20 6.99
CA GLU A 366 32.04 -43.00 7.71
C GLU A 366 31.71 -41.79 6.79
N PRO A 367 32.51 -41.44 5.76
CA PRO A 367 32.19 -40.32 4.86
C PRO A 367 30.85 -40.49 4.13
N VAL A 368 30.51 -41.73 3.74
CA VAL A 368 29.24 -42.03 3.06
C VAL A 368 28.07 -41.86 4.03
N LEU A 369 28.24 -42.29 5.28
CA LEU A 369 27.20 -42.12 6.31
C LEU A 369 26.95 -40.65 6.67
N VAL A 370 28.01 -39.85 6.77
CA VAL A 370 27.91 -38.39 6.98
C VAL A 370 27.16 -37.74 5.81
N TYR A 371 27.44 -38.16 4.58
CA TYR A 371 26.79 -37.66 3.38
C TYR A 371 25.29 -38.03 3.34
N CYS A 372 24.94 -39.29 3.63
CA CYS A 372 23.55 -39.73 3.74
C CYS A 372 22.81 -39.00 4.88
N ALA A 373 23.47 -38.74 6.01
CA ALA A 373 22.89 -37.96 7.10
C ALA A 373 22.65 -36.50 6.70
N ALA A 374 23.53 -35.90 5.89
CA ALA A 374 23.35 -34.56 5.34
C ALA A 374 22.15 -34.49 4.38
N ILE A 375 22.02 -35.45 3.45
CA ILE A 375 20.87 -35.55 2.55
C ILE A 375 19.57 -35.75 3.33
N SER A 376 19.57 -36.66 4.31
CA SER A 376 18.40 -36.90 5.17
C SER A 376 18.03 -35.64 5.96
N GLY A 377 19.03 -34.94 6.50
CA GLY A 377 18.83 -33.67 7.18
C GLY A 377 18.25 -32.59 6.26
N GLN A 378 18.64 -32.55 4.98
CA GLN A 378 18.07 -31.62 4.01
C GLN A 378 16.59 -31.91 3.75
N LEU A 379 16.24 -33.19 3.53
CA LEU A 379 14.85 -33.61 3.33
C LEU A 379 13.97 -33.32 4.55
N ILE A 380 14.50 -33.44 5.77
CA ILE A 380 13.81 -33.07 7.01
C ILE A 380 13.50 -31.57 7.05
N ASP A 381 14.46 -30.71 6.71
CA ASP A 381 14.26 -29.25 6.69
C ASP A 381 13.27 -28.83 5.60
N GLU A 382 13.23 -29.57 4.47
CA GLU A 382 12.24 -29.40 3.40
C GLU A 382 10.84 -29.93 3.77
N LYS A 383 10.70 -30.56 4.96
CA LYS A 383 9.49 -31.24 5.42
C LYS A 383 9.01 -32.32 4.44
N GLU A 384 9.92 -32.91 3.70
CA GLU A 384 9.63 -33.95 2.71
C GLU A 384 9.39 -35.29 3.43
N ALA A 385 8.16 -35.79 3.38
CA ALA A 385 7.75 -37.02 4.06
C ALA A 385 7.56 -38.22 3.12
N ASP A 386 7.54 -38.00 1.80
CA ASP A 386 7.22 -39.02 0.83
C ASP A 386 8.29 -40.12 0.74
N SER A 387 7.85 -41.36 0.52
CA SER A 387 8.74 -42.52 0.45
C SER A 387 9.60 -42.51 -0.81
N VAL A 388 9.05 -42.05 -1.93
CA VAL A 388 9.71 -42.05 -3.24
C VAL A 388 10.83 -41.01 -3.25
N SER A 389 10.59 -39.82 -2.71
CA SER A 389 11.59 -38.76 -2.57
C SER A 389 12.81 -39.23 -1.77
N TRP A 390 12.58 -39.82 -0.59
CA TRP A 390 13.66 -40.37 0.26
C TRP A 390 14.42 -41.51 -0.42
N THR A 391 13.68 -42.41 -1.07
CA THR A 391 14.27 -43.55 -1.79
C THR A 391 15.18 -43.07 -2.93
N THR A 392 14.69 -42.14 -3.74
CA THR A 392 15.43 -41.61 -4.89
C THR A 392 16.72 -40.90 -4.43
N ALA A 393 16.65 -40.15 -3.33
CA ALA A 393 17.77 -39.39 -2.82
C ALA A 393 18.84 -40.26 -2.12
N LEU A 394 18.46 -41.30 -1.38
CA LEU A 394 19.37 -42.03 -0.49
C LEU A 394 19.73 -43.45 -0.95
N LYS A 395 18.83 -44.13 -1.66
CA LYS A 395 19.03 -45.54 -2.07
C LYS A 395 20.32 -45.75 -2.87
N PRO A 396 20.72 -44.88 -3.82
CA PRO A 396 21.97 -45.08 -4.58
C PRO A 396 23.22 -45.15 -3.69
N TYR A 397 23.29 -44.30 -2.66
CA TYR A 397 24.43 -44.27 -1.73
C TYR A 397 24.46 -45.47 -0.80
N PHE A 398 23.30 -45.92 -0.31
CA PHE A 398 23.23 -47.14 0.48
C PHE A 398 23.52 -48.37 -0.37
N ALA A 399 22.91 -48.50 -1.56
CA ALA A 399 23.15 -49.63 -2.46
C ALA A 399 24.64 -49.80 -2.80
N ALA A 400 25.39 -48.69 -2.92
CA ALA A 400 26.83 -48.72 -3.17
C ALA A 400 27.66 -49.38 -2.04
N ILE A 401 27.19 -49.34 -0.78
CA ILE A 401 27.93 -49.87 0.38
C ILE A 401 27.33 -51.15 0.98
N ILE A 402 26.02 -51.37 0.86
CA ILE A 402 25.30 -52.49 1.51
C ILE A 402 24.53 -53.39 0.53
N GLY A 403 24.41 -53.01 -0.74
CA GLY A 403 23.69 -53.76 -1.78
C GLY A 403 22.21 -53.38 -1.91
N GLU A 404 21.62 -53.66 -3.07
CA GLU A 404 20.25 -53.22 -3.39
C GLU A 404 19.15 -53.84 -2.52
N SER A 405 19.35 -55.05 -2.01
CA SER A 405 18.34 -55.82 -1.28
C SER A 405 17.97 -55.20 0.08
N ASP A 406 18.93 -54.60 0.77
CA ASP A 406 18.74 -54.04 2.12
C ASP A 406 18.63 -52.50 2.11
N ALA A 407 19.04 -51.83 1.04
CA ALA A 407 19.06 -50.37 0.93
C ALA A 407 17.68 -49.72 1.13
N GLN A 408 16.63 -50.28 0.51
CA GLN A 408 15.27 -49.76 0.62
C GLN A 408 14.78 -49.79 2.08
N ALA A 409 14.97 -50.92 2.76
CA ALA A 409 14.49 -51.12 4.13
C ALA A 409 15.15 -50.15 5.12
N ILE A 410 16.43 -49.82 4.90
CA ILE A 410 17.15 -48.86 5.75
C ILE A 410 16.68 -47.43 5.51
N VAL A 411 16.43 -47.03 4.24
CA VAL A 411 15.86 -45.72 3.93
C VAL A 411 14.50 -45.56 4.58
N ASP A 412 13.62 -46.55 4.47
CA ASP A 412 12.29 -46.52 5.07
C ASP A 412 12.34 -46.48 6.61
N ALA A 413 13.25 -47.26 7.21
CA ALA A 413 13.46 -47.25 8.66
C ALA A 413 13.99 -45.89 9.16
N LEU A 414 14.89 -45.26 8.40
CA LEU A 414 15.41 -43.94 8.73
C LEU A 414 14.31 -42.87 8.61
N ARG A 415 13.61 -42.83 7.47
CA ARG A 415 12.50 -41.89 7.21
C ARG A 415 11.45 -41.91 8.33
N LYS A 416 10.98 -43.11 8.70
CA LYS A 416 9.97 -43.27 9.77
C LYS A 416 10.47 -42.84 11.14
N ARG A 417 11.77 -42.99 11.41
CA ARG A 417 12.35 -42.61 12.71
C ARG A 417 12.53 -41.10 12.84
N VAL A 418 12.88 -40.42 11.74
CA VAL A 418 13.21 -38.99 11.73
C VAL A 418 12.04 -38.07 11.39
N SER A 419 10.96 -38.58 10.77
CA SER A 419 9.76 -37.81 10.40
C SER A 419 8.45 -38.37 11.02
N PRO A 420 8.15 -38.05 12.29
CA PRO A 420 6.91 -38.44 12.96
C PRO A 420 5.74 -37.52 12.53
N GLY A 421 5.09 -37.83 11.42
CA GLY A 421 3.95 -37.07 10.86
C GLY A 421 3.42 -37.61 9.53
N ALA A 422 4.23 -38.38 8.81
CA ALA A 422 3.93 -38.97 7.50
C ALA A 422 2.67 -39.88 7.45
N GLU A 423 2.17 -40.36 8.59
CA GLU A 423 0.94 -41.19 8.63
C GLU A 423 -0.37 -40.39 8.56
N ALA A 424 -0.33 -39.06 8.74
CA ALA A 424 -1.52 -38.21 8.84
C ALA A 424 -1.92 -37.50 7.52
N GLU A 425 -0.99 -37.31 6.59
CA GLU A 425 -1.25 -36.64 5.29
C GLU A 425 -1.94 -37.54 4.26
N ASP A 426 -1.90 -38.86 4.44
CA ASP A 426 -2.59 -39.83 3.57
C ASP A 426 -4.14 -39.82 3.71
N ALA A 427 -4.73 -38.81 4.40
CA ALA A 427 -6.11 -38.87 4.91
C ALA A 427 -7.06 -37.68 4.56
N GLU A 428 -6.78 -36.83 3.57
CA GLU A 428 -7.74 -35.78 3.15
C GLU A 428 -8.76 -36.25 2.08
N GLU A 429 -10.06 -36.08 2.37
CA GLU A 429 -11.21 -36.48 1.53
C GLU A 429 -11.48 -35.53 0.34
N ALA A 430 -11.97 -36.09 -0.78
CA ALA A 430 -12.34 -35.37 -2.00
C ALA A 430 -13.77 -34.77 -1.93
N ASP A 431 -13.95 -33.55 -2.47
CA ASP A 431 -15.24 -32.82 -2.51
C ASP A 431 -15.96 -33.00 -3.88
N ASP A 432 -17.19 -33.53 -3.85
CA ASP A 432 -18.02 -34.13 -4.93
C ASP A 432 -18.81 -33.14 -5.82
N GLU A 433 -18.34 -31.92 -6.08
CA GLU A 433 -19.05 -31.03 -7.04
C GLU A 433 -18.63 -31.31 -8.51
N GLU A 434 -19.59 -31.48 -9.43
CA GLU A 434 -19.35 -31.59 -10.88
C GLU A 434 -18.86 -30.25 -11.50
N GLY A 435 -17.96 -30.32 -12.50
CA GLY A 435 -17.43 -29.18 -13.28
C GLY A 435 -15.92 -28.95 -13.16
N GLU A 436 -15.30 -28.47 -14.23
CA GLU A 436 -13.86 -28.16 -14.31
C GLU A 436 -13.50 -26.98 -13.37
N ASP A 437 -12.49 -27.18 -12.53
CA ASP A 437 -11.92 -26.14 -11.69
C ASP A 437 -11.02 -25.23 -12.53
N LEU A 438 -11.32 -23.93 -12.51
CA LEU A 438 -10.45 -22.90 -13.07
C LEU A 438 -9.34 -22.50 -12.10
N CYS A 439 -9.55 -22.65 -10.80
CA CYS A 439 -8.50 -22.51 -9.79
C CYS A 439 -8.91 -23.22 -8.50
N ASN A 440 -7.90 -23.67 -7.75
CA ASN A 440 -8.05 -24.20 -6.41
C ASN A 440 -6.79 -23.84 -5.60
N CYS A 441 -6.81 -22.71 -4.92
CA CYS A 441 -5.63 -22.20 -4.24
C CYS A 441 -5.93 -21.70 -2.82
N THR A 442 -4.93 -21.86 -1.96
CA THR A 442 -4.89 -21.26 -0.62
C THR A 442 -3.85 -20.15 -0.64
N PHE A 443 -4.22 -18.95 -0.20
CA PHE A 443 -3.33 -17.79 -0.25
C PHE A 443 -3.65 -16.75 0.82
N ASN A 444 -2.72 -15.80 0.97
CA ASN A 444 -2.85 -14.59 1.75
C ASN A 444 -3.03 -13.37 0.83
N LEU A 445 -3.76 -12.35 1.29
CA LEU A 445 -3.86 -11.08 0.57
C LEU A 445 -3.72 -9.90 1.53
N ALA A 446 -2.92 -8.92 1.17
CA ALA A 446 -2.78 -7.67 1.91
C ALA A 446 -2.62 -6.50 0.93
N TYR A 447 -2.97 -5.29 1.39
CA TYR A 447 -2.78 -4.05 0.65
C TYR A 447 -2.31 -2.91 1.56
N GLY A 448 -1.25 -2.18 1.17
CA GLY A 448 -0.73 -1.03 1.93
C GLY A 448 0.06 -1.46 3.16
N ALA A 449 -0.45 -1.31 4.39
CA ALA A 449 0.12 -1.93 5.61
C ALA A 449 -0.86 -2.91 6.30
N LYS A 450 -1.97 -3.26 5.62
CA LYS A 450 -3.12 -3.96 6.18
C LYS A 450 -3.33 -5.33 5.53
N ILE A 451 -3.31 -6.38 6.36
CA ILE A 451 -3.74 -7.75 5.97
C ILE A 451 -5.24 -7.75 5.68
N LEU A 452 -5.64 -8.28 4.53
CA LEU A 452 -7.01 -8.35 4.05
C LEU A 452 -7.57 -9.78 4.12
N LEU A 453 -6.74 -10.77 3.75
CA LEU A 453 -7.02 -12.20 3.81
C LEU A 453 -5.81 -12.96 4.37
N ASN A 454 -6.08 -13.97 5.19
CA ASN A 454 -5.09 -14.83 5.83
C ASN A 454 -5.53 -16.30 5.70
N GLN A 455 -4.69 -17.12 5.08
CA GLN A 455 -4.87 -18.53 4.72
C GLN A 455 -6.28 -18.81 4.26
N THR A 456 -6.67 -18.13 3.18
CA THR A 456 -7.99 -18.30 2.60
C THR A 456 -7.95 -19.24 1.42
N HIS A 457 -8.97 -20.06 1.32
CA HIS A 457 -9.17 -20.95 0.18
C HIS A 457 -10.07 -20.30 -0.85
N LEU A 458 -9.69 -20.33 -2.12
CA LEU A 458 -10.50 -19.89 -3.25
C LEU A 458 -10.54 -20.99 -4.31
N ARG A 459 -11.76 -21.43 -4.61
CA ARG A 459 -12.04 -22.38 -5.68
C ARG A 459 -13.08 -21.80 -6.62
N LEU A 460 -12.75 -21.71 -7.90
CA LEU A 460 -13.64 -21.20 -8.93
C LEU A 460 -13.83 -22.25 -10.01
N LYS A 461 -15.08 -22.44 -10.42
CA LYS A 461 -15.50 -23.36 -11.48
C LYS A 461 -15.89 -22.66 -12.76
N ARG A 462 -15.62 -23.30 -13.90
CA ARG A 462 -15.93 -22.79 -15.23
C ARG A 462 -17.44 -22.56 -15.44
N GLY A 463 -17.80 -21.41 -16.00
CA GLY A 463 -19.17 -21.05 -16.39
C GLY A 463 -20.08 -20.61 -15.24
N GLN A 464 -19.56 -20.47 -14.02
CA GLN A 464 -20.32 -20.06 -12.84
C GLN A 464 -20.23 -18.55 -12.59
N ARG A 465 -21.24 -17.99 -11.93
CA ARG A 465 -21.31 -16.55 -11.61
C ARG A 465 -21.21 -16.33 -10.10
N TYR A 466 -20.15 -15.65 -9.67
CA TYR A 466 -19.82 -15.40 -8.28
C TYR A 466 -20.04 -13.92 -7.94
N GLY A 467 -20.80 -13.65 -6.88
CA GLY A 467 -20.87 -12.33 -6.25
C GLY A 467 -19.86 -12.26 -5.12
N LEU A 468 -18.95 -11.29 -5.17
CA LEU A 468 -17.96 -11.06 -4.12
C LEU A 468 -18.49 -10.03 -3.13
N CYS A 469 -18.91 -10.50 -1.95
CA CYS A 469 -19.48 -9.67 -0.89
C CYS A 469 -18.51 -9.51 0.27
N GLY A 470 -18.54 -8.36 0.92
CA GLY A 470 -17.75 -8.04 2.10
C GLY A 470 -17.92 -6.58 2.50
N PRO A 471 -17.57 -6.20 3.73
CA PRO A 471 -17.58 -4.81 4.16
C PRO A 471 -16.60 -3.95 3.33
N ASN A 472 -16.77 -2.63 3.33
CA ASN A 472 -15.87 -1.77 2.55
C ASN A 472 -14.50 -1.65 3.21
N GLY A 473 -13.45 -1.66 2.37
CA GLY A 473 -12.07 -1.81 2.85
C GLY A 473 -11.71 -3.23 3.32
N SER A 474 -12.52 -4.24 3.01
CA SER A 474 -12.18 -5.67 3.21
C SER A 474 -11.19 -6.20 2.18
N GLY A 475 -11.04 -5.54 1.02
CA GLY A 475 -10.11 -5.96 -0.03
C GLY A 475 -10.73 -6.47 -1.34
N LYS A 476 -12.03 -6.28 -1.59
CA LYS A 476 -12.73 -6.80 -2.79
C LYS A 476 -12.04 -6.44 -4.11
N SER A 477 -11.89 -5.15 -4.41
CA SER A 477 -11.20 -4.67 -5.62
C SER A 477 -9.73 -5.05 -5.64
N THR A 478 -9.07 -5.05 -4.46
CA THR A 478 -7.68 -5.52 -4.33
C THR A 478 -7.56 -6.98 -4.76
N LEU A 479 -8.47 -7.86 -4.34
CA LEU A 479 -8.46 -9.27 -4.72
C LEU A 479 -8.64 -9.41 -6.23
N MET A 480 -9.57 -8.68 -6.84
CA MET A 480 -9.76 -8.73 -8.30
C MET A 480 -8.51 -8.25 -9.06
N ARG A 481 -7.88 -7.16 -8.63
CA ARG A 481 -6.61 -6.69 -9.20
C ARG A 481 -5.49 -7.71 -9.02
N ALA A 482 -5.40 -8.33 -7.84
CA ALA A 482 -4.38 -9.34 -7.56
C ALA A 482 -4.56 -10.59 -8.45
N ILE A 483 -5.81 -11.01 -8.70
CA ILE A 483 -6.14 -12.09 -9.64
C ILE A 483 -5.72 -11.68 -11.07
N ASN A 484 -6.08 -10.47 -11.51
CA ASN A 484 -5.74 -9.99 -12.85
C ASN A 484 -4.24 -9.75 -13.07
N ASN A 485 -3.46 -9.49 -12.01
CA ASN A 485 -2.03 -9.17 -12.10
C ASN A 485 -1.12 -10.35 -11.71
N GLU A 486 -1.66 -11.56 -11.59
CA GLU A 486 -0.90 -12.78 -11.22
C GLU A 486 -0.18 -12.65 -9.85
N GLN A 487 -0.80 -11.90 -8.93
CA GLN A 487 -0.26 -11.66 -7.59
C GLN A 487 -0.77 -12.67 -6.56
N VAL A 488 -1.89 -13.35 -6.84
CA VAL A 488 -2.43 -14.40 -5.98
C VAL A 488 -1.60 -15.68 -6.11
N GLU A 489 -1.10 -16.19 -4.98
CA GLU A 489 -0.34 -17.42 -4.92
C GLU A 489 -1.22 -18.64 -5.26
N GLY A 490 -0.66 -19.58 -6.04
CA GLY A 490 -1.38 -20.77 -6.52
C GLY A 490 -2.48 -20.50 -7.56
N PHE A 491 -2.76 -19.25 -7.93
CA PHE A 491 -3.71 -18.95 -9.00
C PHE A 491 -3.07 -19.19 -10.38
N PRO A 492 -3.75 -19.84 -11.34
CA PRO A 492 -3.18 -20.10 -12.66
C PRO A 492 -2.75 -18.84 -13.40
N LYS A 493 -1.68 -18.95 -14.20
CA LYS A 493 -1.19 -17.85 -15.03
C LYS A 493 -2.18 -17.51 -16.14
N LYS A 494 -2.10 -16.31 -16.72
CA LYS A 494 -2.95 -15.88 -17.85
C LYS A 494 -2.78 -16.74 -19.11
N SER A 495 -1.69 -17.49 -19.22
CA SER A 495 -1.48 -18.48 -20.28
C SER A 495 -2.42 -19.69 -20.18
N GLU A 496 -2.90 -20.00 -18.97
CA GLU A 496 -3.77 -21.14 -18.69
C GLU A 496 -5.23 -20.69 -18.50
N VAL A 497 -5.44 -19.61 -17.73
CA VAL A 497 -6.77 -19.06 -17.44
C VAL A 497 -6.76 -17.57 -17.72
N LYS A 498 -7.44 -17.14 -18.78
CA LYS A 498 -7.41 -15.74 -19.19
C LYS A 498 -8.40 -14.91 -18.36
N THR A 499 -7.86 -14.05 -17.51
CA THR A 499 -8.61 -13.11 -16.68
C THR A 499 -8.59 -11.71 -17.30
N VAL A 500 -9.76 -11.06 -17.35
CA VAL A 500 -9.90 -9.69 -17.85
C VAL A 500 -10.63 -8.84 -16.81
N PHE A 501 -9.97 -7.78 -16.37
CA PHE A 501 -10.54 -6.81 -15.44
C PHE A 501 -11.14 -5.62 -16.17
N VAL A 502 -12.43 -5.39 -15.95
CA VAL A 502 -13.18 -4.32 -16.61
C VAL A 502 -13.17 -3.08 -15.71
N GLU A 503 -12.19 -2.20 -15.93
CA GLU A 503 -12.09 -0.88 -15.27
C GLU A 503 -12.40 0.27 -16.25
N HIS A 504 -12.80 1.41 -15.69
CA HIS A 504 -13.00 2.67 -16.41
C HIS A 504 -11.67 3.43 -16.57
N ASP A 505 -10.71 2.84 -17.29
CA ASP A 505 -9.40 3.46 -17.50
C ASP A 505 -9.46 4.48 -18.64
N LEU A 506 -9.77 5.73 -18.31
CA LEU A 506 -9.55 6.87 -19.21
C LEU A 506 -8.33 7.64 -18.72
N ASP A 507 -7.21 7.46 -19.43
CA ASP A 507 -6.01 8.27 -19.22
C ASP A 507 -6.27 9.71 -19.68
N SER A 508 -5.68 10.69 -18.99
CA SER A 508 -5.78 12.11 -19.36
C SER A 508 -5.29 12.39 -20.79
N ALA A 509 -4.45 11.51 -21.35
CA ALA A 509 -3.93 11.59 -22.71
C ALA A 509 -4.89 11.04 -23.79
N ASP A 510 -5.93 10.31 -23.39
CA ASP A 510 -6.88 9.65 -24.30
C ASP A 510 -8.10 10.53 -24.65
N THR A 511 -8.18 11.75 -24.10
CA THR A 511 -9.36 12.64 -24.21
C THR A 511 -9.63 13.17 -25.62
N GLU A 512 -8.63 13.11 -26.51
CA GLU A 512 -8.71 13.60 -27.90
C GLU A 512 -9.01 12.51 -28.93
N LEU A 513 -9.14 11.24 -28.51
CA LEU A 513 -9.38 10.12 -29.41
C LEU A 513 -10.88 9.89 -29.64
N THR A 514 -11.22 9.42 -30.85
CA THR A 514 -12.56 8.89 -31.14
C THR A 514 -12.75 7.56 -30.42
N THR A 515 -14.01 7.17 -30.18
CA THR A 515 -14.35 5.89 -29.55
C THR A 515 -13.69 4.71 -30.27
N ILE A 516 -13.64 4.76 -31.61
CA ILE A 516 -13.05 3.68 -32.39
C ILE A 516 -11.52 3.68 -32.35
N ASP A 517 -10.87 4.84 -32.53
CA ASP A 517 -9.41 4.93 -32.49
C ASP A 517 -8.87 4.51 -31.13
N TRP A 518 -9.57 4.89 -30.06
CA TRP A 518 -9.26 4.47 -28.70
C TRP A 518 -9.37 2.94 -28.54
N THR A 519 -10.44 2.34 -29.05
CA THR A 519 -10.66 0.88 -28.95
C THR A 519 -9.57 0.12 -29.70
N MET A 520 -9.24 0.57 -30.92
CA MET A 520 -8.17 -0.02 -31.74
C MET A 520 -6.81 0.07 -31.06
N LYS A 521 -6.48 1.25 -30.48
CA LYS A 521 -5.24 1.45 -29.72
C LYS A 521 -5.13 0.49 -28.54
N LYS A 522 -6.19 0.39 -27.72
CA LYS A 522 -6.20 -0.48 -26.54
C LYS A 522 -6.15 -1.98 -26.90
N LEU A 523 -6.77 -2.40 -28.01
CA LEU A 523 -6.65 -3.79 -28.48
C LEU A 523 -5.22 -4.10 -28.95
N ALA A 524 -4.55 -3.16 -29.62
CA ALA A 524 -3.16 -3.32 -30.04
C ALA A 524 -2.19 -3.42 -28.84
N GLU A 525 -2.43 -2.68 -27.75
CA GLU A 525 -1.65 -2.77 -26.50
C GLU A 525 -1.69 -4.18 -25.87
N VAL A 526 -2.79 -4.91 -26.04
CA VAL A 526 -2.97 -6.29 -25.54
C VAL A 526 -2.59 -7.34 -26.61
N GLY A 527 -2.03 -6.92 -27.74
CA GLY A 527 -1.56 -7.81 -28.81
C GLY A 527 -2.67 -8.40 -29.69
N ILE A 528 -3.85 -7.77 -29.73
CA ILE A 528 -4.96 -8.18 -30.59
C ILE A 528 -4.96 -7.32 -31.86
N ASP A 529 -4.62 -7.94 -32.98
CA ASP A 529 -4.73 -7.33 -34.31
C ASP A 529 -6.09 -7.71 -34.92
N THR A 530 -6.95 -6.72 -35.16
CA THR A 530 -8.32 -6.91 -35.66
C THR A 530 -8.69 -5.74 -36.56
N SER A 531 -9.50 -6.00 -37.58
CA SER A 531 -9.92 -4.96 -38.52
C SER A 531 -10.85 -3.94 -37.86
N GLN A 532 -10.75 -2.66 -38.25
CA GLN A 532 -11.68 -1.63 -37.79
C GLN A 532 -13.14 -2.02 -38.06
N THR A 533 -13.41 -2.67 -39.19
CA THR A 533 -14.75 -3.17 -39.57
C THR A 533 -15.30 -4.22 -38.60
N ASP A 534 -14.45 -5.09 -38.04
CA ASP A 534 -14.87 -6.07 -37.03
C ASP A 534 -15.14 -5.38 -35.69
N VAL A 535 -14.35 -4.36 -35.35
CA VAL A 535 -14.60 -3.53 -34.16
C VAL A 535 -15.93 -2.80 -34.27
N GLU A 536 -16.23 -2.17 -35.41
CA GLU A 536 -17.52 -1.51 -35.65
C GLU A 536 -18.70 -2.48 -35.57
N ARG A 537 -18.54 -3.69 -36.12
CA ARG A 537 -19.58 -4.73 -36.05
C ARG A 537 -19.85 -5.14 -34.60
N GLN A 538 -18.80 -5.43 -33.83
CA GLN A 538 -18.94 -5.85 -32.42
C GLN A 538 -19.52 -4.72 -31.56
N LEU A 539 -19.09 -3.47 -31.77
CA LEU A 539 -19.68 -2.31 -31.09
C LEU A 539 -21.16 -2.12 -31.50
N GLY A 540 -21.50 -2.37 -32.76
CA GLY A 540 -22.89 -2.39 -33.24
C GLY A 540 -23.76 -3.43 -32.51
N GLU A 541 -23.24 -4.63 -32.25
CA GLU A 541 -23.93 -5.68 -31.46
C GLU A 541 -24.18 -5.24 -30.01
N PHE A 542 -23.29 -4.40 -29.45
CA PHE A 542 -23.44 -3.79 -28.13
C PHE A 542 -24.32 -2.52 -28.13
N GLY A 543 -24.84 -2.12 -29.29
CA GLY A 543 -25.79 -1.03 -29.47
C GLY A 543 -25.16 0.34 -29.77
N PHE A 544 -23.86 0.41 -30.09
CA PHE A 544 -23.22 1.67 -30.50
C PHE A 544 -23.67 2.06 -31.91
N THR A 545 -24.05 3.32 -32.09
CA THR A 545 -24.37 3.86 -33.43
C THR A 545 -23.10 4.35 -34.13
N PRO A 546 -23.10 4.46 -35.48
CA PRO A 546 -21.96 5.01 -36.22
C PRO A 546 -21.56 6.44 -35.82
N GLU A 547 -22.53 7.23 -35.33
CA GLU A 547 -22.27 8.58 -34.80
C GLU A 547 -21.54 8.52 -33.44
N MET A 548 -21.84 7.53 -32.60
CA MET A 548 -21.16 7.36 -31.31
C MET A 548 -19.74 6.81 -31.45
N THR A 549 -19.49 5.97 -32.46
CA THR A 549 -18.15 5.44 -32.73
C THR A 549 -17.20 6.49 -33.31
N SER A 550 -17.73 7.45 -34.07
CA SER A 550 -16.98 8.55 -34.71
C SER A 550 -16.79 9.79 -33.83
N ASN A 551 -17.59 9.95 -32.78
CA ASN A 551 -17.41 11.02 -31.79
C ASN A 551 -16.26 10.72 -30.82
N LEU A 552 -15.79 11.77 -30.15
CA LEU A 552 -14.78 11.67 -29.09
C LEU A 552 -15.26 10.79 -27.94
N ILE A 553 -14.35 10.01 -27.36
CA ILE A 553 -14.66 9.14 -26.22
C ILE A 553 -15.14 9.94 -24.99
N THR A 554 -14.78 11.22 -24.90
CA THR A 554 -15.23 12.17 -23.88
C THR A 554 -16.71 12.52 -24.00
N ALA A 555 -17.30 12.40 -25.19
CA ALA A 555 -18.72 12.63 -25.42
C ALA A 555 -19.60 11.45 -24.98
N LEU A 556 -19.03 10.26 -24.79
CA LEU A 556 -19.77 9.11 -24.26
C LEU A 556 -20.14 9.33 -22.79
N SER A 557 -21.40 9.04 -22.44
CA SER A 557 -21.82 9.00 -21.04
C SER A 557 -21.11 7.86 -20.29
N GLY A 558 -21.01 7.94 -18.96
CA GLY A 558 -20.38 6.89 -18.14
C GLY A 558 -20.91 5.47 -18.43
N GLY A 559 -22.23 5.32 -18.61
CA GLY A 559 -22.82 4.02 -18.96
C GLY A 559 -22.40 3.48 -20.33
N TRP A 560 -22.19 4.36 -21.31
CA TRP A 560 -21.66 3.98 -22.61
C TRP A 560 -20.18 3.61 -22.55
N LYS A 561 -19.41 4.23 -21.64
CA LYS A 561 -18.02 3.86 -21.38
C LYS A 561 -17.91 2.47 -20.73
N MET A 562 -18.82 2.10 -19.81
CA MET A 562 -18.87 0.74 -19.25
C MET A 562 -19.18 -0.28 -20.35
N LYS A 563 -20.18 0.00 -21.21
CA LYS A 563 -20.48 -0.84 -22.37
C LYS A 563 -19.31 -1.00 -23.32
N LEU A 564 -18.52 0.06 -23.52
CA LEU A 564 -17.33 0.03 -24.36
C LEU A 564 -16.25 -0.89 -23.75
N ALA A 565 -16.01 -0.79 -22.44
CA ALA A 565 -15.06 -1.64 -21.74
C ALA A 565 -15.47 -3.12 -21.78
N LEU A 566 -16.77 -3.41 -21.64
CA LEU A 566 -17.32 -4.76 -21.82
C LEU A 566 -17.18 -5.27 -23.25
N ALA A 567 -17.50 -4.43 -24.26
CA ALA A 567 -17.34 -4.78 -25.66
C ALA A 567 -15.87 -5.11 -25.99
N ARG A 568 -14.92 -4.35 -25.42
CA ARG A 568 -13.48 -4.62 -25.53
C ARG A 568 -13.12 -5.99 -24.94
N ALA A 569 -13.62 -6.31 -23.75
CA ALA A 569 -13.33 -7.56 -23.08
C ALA A 569 -13.75 -8.79 -23.90
N VAL A 570 -14.77 -8.69 -24.77
CA VAL A 570 -15.18 -9.79 -25.66
C VAL A 570 -14.08 -10.18 -26.65
N PHE A 571 -13.32 -9.21 -27.18
CA PHE A 571 -12.23 -9.50 -28.11
C PHE A 571 -11.13 -10.35 -27.48
N GLU A 572 -10.95 -10.20 -26.17
CA GLU A 572 -9.93 -10.93 -25.42
C GLU A 572 -10.29 -12.40 -25.17
N LYS A 573 -11.57 -12.79 -25.34
CA LYS A 573 -12.09 -14.14 -25.04
C LYS A 573 -11.72 -14.64 -23.63
N PRO A 574 -12.14 -13.93 -22.56
CA PRO A 574 -11.80 -14.30 -21.19
C PRO A 574 -12.44 -15.62 -20.74
N ASP A 575 -11.73 -16.37 -19.90
CA ASP A 575 -12.27 -17.48 -19.11
C ASP A 575 -12.97 -16.97 -17.84
N ILE A 576 -12.45 -15.86 -17.28
CA ILE A 576 -12.99 -15.17 -16.11
C ILE A 576 -13.11 -13.66 -16.38
N LEU A 577 -14.33 -13.15 -16.30
CA LEU A 577 -14.64 -11.72 -16.28
C LEU A 577 -14.66 -11.19 -14.84
N LEU A 578 -13.82 -10.18 -14.57
CA LEU A 578 -13.78 -9.49 -13.28
C LEU A 578 -14.48 -8.14 -13.43
N LEU A 579 -15.56 -7.93 -12.69
CA LEU A 579 -16.45 -6.78 -12.80
C LEU A 579 -16.52 -6.05 -11.46
N ASP A 580 -15.97 -4.83 -11.39
CA ASP A 580 -16.05 -3.97 -10.20
C ASP A 580 -17.09 -2.87 -10.39
N GLU A 581 -18.14 -2.90 -9.57
CA GLU A 581 -19.29 -1.99 -9.61
C GLU A 581 -19.82 -1.70 -11.03
N PRO A 582 -20.16 -2.73 -11.81
CA PRO A 582 -20.50 -2.56 -13.22
C PRO A 582 -21.82 -1.81 -13.45
N THR A 583 -22.63 -1.66 -12.42
CA THR A 583 -23.89 -0.89 -12.41
C THR A 583 -23.67 0.62 -12.30
N ASN A 584 -22.47 1.08 -11.96
CA ASN A 584 -22.18 2.50 -11.81
C ASN A 584 -22.35 3.25 -13.13
N HIS A 585 -22.94 4.44 -13.05
CA HIS A 585 -23.23 5.32 -14.20
C HIS A 585 -24.13 4.70 -15.29
N LEU A 586 -24.76 3.55 -15.04
CA LEU A 586 -25.76 2.95 -15.92
C LEU A 586 -27.17 3.39 -15.51
N ASP A 587 -28.03 3.64 -16.49
CA ASP A 587 -29.45 3.77 -16.26
C ASP A 587 -30.11 2.39 -16.12
N VAL A 588 -31.36 2.37 -15.66
CA VAL A 588 -32.12 1.13 -15.40
C VAL A 588 -32.20 0.23 -16.64
N LYS A 589 -32.25 0.82 -17.85
CA LYS A 589 -32.31 0.06 -19.11
C LYS A 589 -30.99 -0.63 -19.41
N ASN A 590 -29.86 0.04 -19.22
CA ASN A 590 -28.55 -0.53 -19.47
C ASN A 590 -28.14 -1.55 -18.39
N VAL A 591 -28.57 -1.38 -17.14
CA VAL A 591 -28.41 -2.40 -16.09
C VAL A 591 -29.14 -3.69 -16.50
N LYS A 592 -30.39 -3.60 -16.98
CA LYS A 592 -31.16 -4.76 -17.45
C LYS A 592 -30.47 -5.49 -18.61
N TRP A 593 -29.94 -4.75 -19.57
CA TRP A 593 -29.16 -5.31 -20.67
C TRP A 593 -27.92 -6.07 -20.16
N LEU A 594 -27.21 -5.52 -19.17
CA LEU A 594 -26.02 -6.16 -18.59
C LEU A 594 -26.38 -7.47 -17.86
N GLU A 595 -27.49 -7.49 -17.12
CA GLU A 595 -27.99 -8.73 -16.51
C GLU A 595 -28.20 -9.83 -17.56
N ASP A 596 -28.88 -9.49 -18.65
CA ASP A 596 -29.21 -10.45 -19.71
C ASP A 596 -27.95 -10.94 -20.45
N TYR A 597 -26.97 -10.07 -20.64
CA TYR A 597 -25.65 -10.43 -21.18
C TYR A 597 -24.91 -11.41 -20.26
N LEU A 598 -24.81 -11.15 -18.95
CA LEU A 598 -24.10 -12.02 -18.02
C LEU A 598 -24.80 -13.35 -17.79
N MET A 599 -26.13 -13.40 -17.86
CA MET A 599 -26.89 -14.64 -17.75
C MET A 599 -26.73 -15.54 -18.99
N SER A 600 -26.50 -14.96 -20.17
CA SER A 600 -26.33 -15.70 -21.42
C SER A 600 -24.87 -16.02 -21.76
N SER A 601 -23.91 -15.36 -21.10
CA SER A 601 -22.48 -15.58 -21.33
C SER A 601 -22.01 -16.93 -20.77
N PRO A 602 -21.20 -17.71 -21.53
CA PRO A 602 -20.58 -18.94 -21.04
C PRO A 602 -19.36 -18.67 -20.14
N CYS A 603 -18.93 -17.43 -20.02
CA CYS A 603 -17.75 -17.02 -19.24
C CYS A 603 -18.06 -17.03 -17.74
N THR A 604 -17.07 -17.44 -16.93
CA THR A 604 -17.14 -17.31 -15.47
C THR A 604 -17.07 -15.83 -15.11
N SER A 605 -17.85 -15.36 -14.14
CA SER A 605 -17.76 -13.95 -13.72
C SER A 605 -17.63 -13.82 -12.20
N ILE A 606 -16.75 -12.91 -11.78
CA ILE A 606 -16.66 -12.43 -10.39
C ILE A 606 -17.15 -10.99 -10.39
N ILE A 607 -18.20 -10.74 -9.63
CA ILE A 607 -18.95 -9.49 -9.65
C ILE A 607 -18.90 -8.87 -8.25
N VAL A 608 -18.38 -7.65 -8.16
CA VAL A 608 -18.58 -6.77 -7.01
C VAL A 608 -19.64 -5.75 -7.41
N SER A 609 -20.72 -5.65 -6.65
CA SER A 609 -21.75 -4.64 -6.88
C SER A 609 -22.46 -4.27 -5.59
N HIS A 610 -22.81 -3.00 -5.45
CA HIS A 610 -23.70 -2.51 -4.38
C HIS A 610 -25.19 -2.65 -4.71
N ASP A 611 -25.53 -2.95 -5.96
CA ASP A 611 -26.92 -3.16 -6.39
C ASP A 611 -27.39 -4.57 -5.99
N THR A 612 -28.19 -4.61 -4.93
CA THR A 612 -28.82 -5.83 -4.41
C THR A 612 -29.76 -6.51 -5.41
N GLY A 613 -30.42 -5.74 -6.28
CA GLY A 613 -31.28 -6.28 -7.33
C GLY A 613 -30.44 -7.02 -8.36
N PHE A 614 -29.38 -6.38 -8.83
CA PHE A 614 -28.44 -6.93 -9.80
C PHE A 614 -27.77 -8.22 -9.32
N LEU A 615 -27.15 -8.22 -8.13
CA LEU A 615 -26.52 -9.42 -7.57
C LEU A 615 -27.51 -10.57 -7.36
N ASN A 616 -28.76 -10.26 -7.03
CA ASN A 616 -29.79 -11.26 -6.84
C ASN A 616 -30.26 -11.89 -8.16
N ASN A 617 -30.21 -11.13 -9.26
CA ASN A 617 -30.63 -11.60 -10.58
C ASN A 617 -29.51 -12.39 -11.30
N VAL A 618 -28.24 -12.00 -11.11
CA VAL A 618 -27.11 -12.54 -11.88
C VAL A 618 -26.35 -13.66 -11.14
N CYS A 619 -26.04 -13.50 -9.86
CA CYS A 619 -25.11 -14.38 -9.14
C CYS A 619 -25.74 -15.72 -8.74
N GLN A 620 -24.97 -16.80 -8.86
CA GLN A 620 -25.33 -18.16 -8.44
C GLN A 620 -24.65 -18.59 -7.14
N HIS A 621 -23.51 -17.97 -6.85
CA HIS A 621 -22.72 -18.18 -5.65
C HIS A 621 -22.33 -16.83 -5.06
N ILE A 622 -22.22 -16.75 -3.74
CA ILE A 622 -21.69 -15.59 -3.02
C ILE A 622 -20.39 -16.00 -2.34
N ILE A 623 -19.31 -15.29 -2.62
CA ILE A 623 -18.06 -15.38 -1.86
C ILE A 623 -18.07 -14.22 -0.86
N ASN A 624 -18.18 -14.53 0.43
CA ASN A 624 -18.25 -13.53 1.49
C ASN A 624 -16.91 -13.41 2.24
N TYR A 625 -16.48 -12.18 2.52
CA TYR A 625 -15.38 -11.90 3.44
C TYR A 625 -15.84 -12.06 4.90
N GLU A 626 -15.20 -12.96 5.64
CA GLU A 626 -15.42 -13.18 7.07
C GLU A 626 -14.08 -13.28 7.81
N ARG A 627 -13.76 -12.29 8.66
CA ARG A 627 -12.60 -12.31 9.57
C ARG A 627 -11.29 -12.73 8.87
N PHE A 628 -10.95 -12.04 7.78
CA PHE A 628 -9.77 -12.33 6.94
C PHE A 628 -9.82 -13.66 6.17
N LYS A 629 -10.97 -14.31 6.03
CA LYS A 629 -11.16 -15.47 5.16
C LYS A 629 -12.28 -15.25 4.14
N LEU A 630 -12.21 -15.94 3.02
CA LEU A 630 -13.28 -16.06 2.03
C LEU A 630 -14.08 -17.32 2.34
N LYS A 631 -15.40 -17.18 2.43
CA LYS A 631 -16.32 -18.31 2.47
C LYS A 631 -17.25 -18.28 1.28
N ARG A 632 -17.31 -19.40 0.58
CA ARG A 632 -18.23 -19.60 -0.55
C ARG A 632 -19.58 -20.09 -0.03
N TYR A 633 -20.64 -19.46 -0.51
CA TYR A 633 -22.02 -19.80 -0.24
C TYR A 633 -22.72 -20.08 -1.57
N ARG A 634 -23.42 -21.20 -1.66
CA ARG A 634 -24.29 -21.52 -2.81
C ARG A 634 -25.63 -20.78 -2.67
N GLY A 635 -26.04 -20.14 -3.76
CA GLY A 635 -27.26 -19.34 -3.87
C GLY A 635 -27.00 -17.88 -4.24
N ASN A 636 -28.08 -17.17 -4.61
CA ASN A 636 -28.05 -15.73 -4.85
C ASN A 636 -28.00 -14.92 -3.53
N LEU A 637 -27.93 -13.59 -3.63
CA LEU A 637 -27.79 -12.71 -2.46
C LEU A 637 -28.91 -12.92 -1.41
N LYS A 638 -30.17 -13.13 -1.83
CA LYS A 638 -31.28 -13.38 -0.89
C LYS A 638 -31.12 -14.69 -0.13
N GLU A 639 -30.65 -15.74 -0.80
CA GLU A 639 -30.38 -17.04 -0.16
C GLU A 639 -29.19 -16.98 0.78
N PHE A 640 -28.16 -16.21 0.42
CA PHE A 640 -27.02 -15.93 1.29
C PHE A 640 -27.44 -15.19 2.57
N VAL A 641 -28.26 -14.13 2.48
CA VAL A 641 -28.72 -13.37 3.66
C VAL A 641 -29.60 -14.21 4.60
N LYS A 642 -30.31 -15.24 4.09
CA LYS A 642 -31.01 -16.21 4.95
C LYS A 642 -30.04 -17.07 5.77
N LYS A 643 -28.89 -17.43 5.20
CA LYS A 643 -27.85 -18.26 5.84
C LYS A 643 -26.94 -17.44 6.76
N CYS A 644 -26.69 -16.17 6.43
CA CYS A 644 -25.82 -15.28 7.18
C CYS A 644 -26.60 -14.02 7.63
N PRO A 645 -27.23 -14.03 8.83
CA PRO A 645 -28.09 -12.93 9.29
C PRO A 645 -27.35 -11.59 9.49
N SER A 646 -26.03 -11.62 9.71
CA SER A 646 -25.18 -10.42 9.78
C SER A 646 -25.05 -9.69 8.43
N ALA A 647 -25.39 -10.35 7.32
CA ALA A 647 -25.42 -9.77 5.98
C ALA A 647 -26.75 -9.03 5.66
N LYS A 648 -27.66 -8.88 6.64
CA LYS A 648 -28.89 -8.06 6.45
C LYS A 648 -28.61 -6.58 6.18
N SER A 649 -27.45 -6.08 6.59
CA SER A 649 -27.00 -4.72 6.29
C SER A 649 -26.92 -4.41 4.79
N TYR A 650 -26.74 -5.42 3.92
CA TYR A 650 -26.77 -5.23 2.47
C TYR A 650 -28.12 -4.73 1.94
N PHE A 651 -29.24 -5.00 2.64
CA PHE A 651 -30.59 -4.60 2.23
C PHE A 651 -31.12 -3.33 2.93
N GLU A 652 -30.55 -2.95 4.07
CA GLU A 652 -31.05 -1.83 4.90
C GLU A 652 -29.95 -0.77 5.10
N LEU A 653 -30.09 0.40 4.44
CA LEU A 653 -29.19 1.56 4.56
C LEU A 653 -28.99 2.05 6.01
N GLY A 654 -29.91 1.71 6.92
CA GLY A 654 -29.88 2.12 8.33
C GLY A 654 -29.04 1.23 9.26
N ALA A 655 -28.50 0.09 8.78
CA ALA A 655 -27.81 -0.91 9.58
C ALA A 655 -26.27 -0.83 9.49
N SER A 656 -25.70 0.27 8.95
CA SER A 656 -24.25 0.44 8.85
C SER A 656 -23.61 0.68 10.22
N GLU A 657 -22.53 -0.04 10.54
CA GLU A 657 -21.74 0.20 11.78
C GLU A 657 -20.89 1.49 11.70
N MET A 658 -20.67 2.03 10.50
CA MET A 658 -19.85 3.22 10.27
C MET A 658 -20.72 4.49 10.30
N GLU A 659 -20.31 5.49 11.08
CA GLU A 659 -20.99 6.79 11.17
C GLU A 659 -20.05 7.92 10.70
N PHE A 660 -20.51 8.73 9.76
CA PHE A 660 -19.85 9.99 9.44
C PHE A 660 -20.43 11.12 10.27
N LYS A 661 -19.59 12.08 10.64
CA LYS A 661 -20.03 13.29 11.32
C LYS A 661 -19.42 14.53 10.68
N PHE A 662 -20.26 15.37 10.09
CA PHE A 662 -19.82 16.70 9.67
C PHE A 662 -19.62 17.60 10.89
N PRO A 663 -18.59 18.48 10.87
CA PRO A 663 -18.41 19.43 11.95
C PRO A 663 -19.53 20.46 11.94
N GLU A 664 -19.87 21.00 13.12
CA GLU A 664 -20.91 22.01 13.23
C GLU A 664 -20.52 23.29 12.49
N PRO A 665 -21.46 23.93 11.76
CA PRO A 665 -21.24 25.21 11.09
C PRO A 665 -20.68 26.26 12.05
N GLY A 666 -19.92 27.22 11.51
CA GLY A 666 -19.52 28.38 12.29
C GLY A 666 -20.70 29.26 12.70
N PHE A 667 -20.46 30.12 13.67
CA PHE A 667 -21.44 31.10 14.10
C PHE A 667 -21.64 32.18 13.02
N LEU A 668 -22.90 32.38 12.60
CA LEU A 668 -23.32 33.46 11.71
C LEU A 668 -24.06 34.57 12.48
N GLU A 669 -23.47 35.76 12.51
CA GLU A 669 -24.05 36.89 13.20
C GLU A 669 -25.38 37.35 12.56
N GLY A 670 -26.42 37.54 13.36
CA GLY A 670 -27.72 38.02 12.88
C GLY A 670 -28.62 36.92 12.29
N VAL A 671 -28.16 35.67 12.21
CA VAL A 671 -28.97 34.48 11.87
C VAL A 671 -29.49 33.87 13.18
N LYS A 672 -30.75 34.15 13.53
CA LYS A 672 -31.38 33.65 14.77
C LYS A 672 -32.15 32.34 14.60
N THR A 673 -32.50 32.01 13.36
CA THR A 673 -33.30 30.83 12.99
C THR A 673 -32.63 30.15 11.80
N LYS A 674 -32.68 28.82 11.75
CA LYS A 674 -32.11 28.04 10.65
C LYS A 674 -32.75 28.34 9.29
N ALA A 675 -34.01 28.78 9.30
CA ALA A 675 -34.79 29.12 8.10
C ALA A 675 -34.48 30.52 7.52
N LYS A 676 -33.64 31.33 8.17
CA LYS A 676 -33.26 32.63 7.61
C LYS A 676 -32.40 32.41 6.36
N ALA A 677 -32.79 33.04 5.25
CA ALA A 677 -32.01 32.99 4.02
C ALA A 677 -30.61 33.58 4.23
N ILE A 678 -29.59 32.77 3.96
CA ILE A 678 -28.17 33.14 3.96
C ILE A 678 -27.65 33.36 2.54
N ILE A 679 -28.33 32.80 1.53
CA ILE A 679 -28.15 33.11 0.10
C ILE A 679 -29.53 33.42 -0.49
N ARG A 680 -29.63 34.47 -1.31
CA ARG A 680 -30.82 34.78 -2.11
C ARG A 680 -30.41 35.19 -3.50
N VAL A 681 -30.97 34.53 -4.50
CA VAL A 681 -30.69 34.79 -5.92
C VAL A 681 -31.98 35.18 -6.62
N SER A 682 -31.93 36.22 -7.45
CA SER A 682 -33.08 36.75 -8.16
C SER A 682 -32.75 37.07 -9.62
N LYS A 683 -33.55 36.53 -10.54
CA LYS A 683 -33.44 36.70 -12.00
C LYS A 683 -32.04 36.43 -12.57
N MET A 684 -31.35 35.42 -12.02
CA MET A 684 -29.99 35.11 -12.39
C MET A 684 -29.91 34.41 -13.75
N SER A 685 -29.02 34.88 -14.62
CA SER A 685 -28.74 34.30 -15.94
C SER A 685 -27.23 34.23 -16.18
N PHE A 686 -26.77 33.17 -16.87
CA PHE A 686 -25.37 33.00 -17.22
C PHE A 686 -25.22 32.44 -18.63
N GLN A 687 -24.27 33.03 -19.38
CA GLN A 687 -23.91 32.64 -20.73
C GLN A 687 -22.39 32.54 -20.86
N TYR A 688 -21.89 31.38 -21.29
CA TYR A 688 -20.47 31.21 -21.64
C TYR A 688 -20.11 32.11 -22.84
N PRO A 689 -18.95 32.78 -22.81
CA PRO A 689 -18.47 33.60 -23.94
C PRO A 689 -18.45 32.80 -25.25
N GLY A 690 -19.01 33.37 -26.32
CA GLY A 690 -19.05 32.77 -27.66
C GLY A 690 -20.18 31.75 -27.90
N THR A 691 -20.96 31.37 -26.88
CA THR A 691 -22.11 30.47 -27.08
C THR A 691 -23.34 31.23 -27.58
N PRO A 692 -24.20 30.64 -28.44
CA PRO A 692 -25.34 31.34 -29.05
C PRO A 692 -26.54 31.54 -28.11
N LYS A 693 -26.58 30.82 -26.98
CA LYS A 693 -27.69 30.89 -25.99
C LYS A 693 -27.15 30.77 -24.56
N PRO A 694 -27.80 31.41 -23.57
CA PRO A 694 -27.47 31.24 -22.17
C PRO A 694 -27.68 29.79 -21.73
N GLN A 695 -26.79 29.27 -20.89
CA GLN A 695 -26.89 27.92 -20.32
C GLN A 695 -27.92 27.87 -19.18
N ILE A 696 -28.07 28.98 -18.45
CA ILE A 696 -29.13 29.16 -17.45
C ILE A 696 -29.74 30.55 -17.55
N SER A 697 -31.06 30.65 -17.39
CA SER A 697 -31.82 31.90 -17.52
C SER A 697 -32.94 32.02 -16.48
N ASP A 698 -33.13 33.24 -15.97
CA ASP A 698 -34.19 33.63 -15.03
C ASP A 698 -34.33 32.74 -13.78
N ILE A 699 -33.20 32.41 -13.17
CA ILE A 699 -33.13 31.54 -12.00
C ILE A 699 -33.39 32.33 -10.71
N ASN A 700 -34.25 31.79 -9.85
CA ASN A 700 -34.64 32.38 -8.57
C ASN A 700 -34.64 31.32 -7.46
N PHE A 701 -33.81 31.47 -6.42
CA PHE A 701 -33.77 30.55 -5.28
C PHE A 701 -33.26 31.20 -4.00
N GLN A 702 -33.43 30.51 -2.87
CA GLN A 702 -32.89 30.91 -1.57
C GLN A 702 -32.30 29.69 -0.85
N CYS A 703 -31.20 29.89 -0.12
CA CYS A 703 -30.61 28.85 0.73
C CYS A 703 -30.54 29.36 2.17
N SER A 704 -30.73 28.46 3.13
CA SER A 704 -30.71 28.69 4.57
C SER A 704 -29.88 27.59 5.27
N LEU A 705 -29.63 27.72 6.58
CA LEU A 705 -28.97 26.64 7.35
C LEU A 705 -29.87 25.39 7.48
N GLY A 706 -31.19 25.53 7.30
CA GLY A 706 -32.13 24.41 7.28
C GLY A 706 -32.35 23.79 5.90
N SER A 707 -31.72 24.31 4.84
CA SER A 707 -31.98 23.86 3.47
C SER A 707 -31.57 22.40 3.26
N ARG A 708 -32.43 21.64 2.57
CA ARG A 708 -32.22 20.24 2.18
C ARG A 708 -32.72 20.06 0.75
N ILE A 709 -31.85 20.39 -0.20
CA ILE A 709 -32.19 20.61 -1.61
C ILE A 709 -31.60 19.49 -2.46
N ALA A 710 -32.42 18.89 -3.33
CA ALA A 710 -32.00 17.97 -4.39
C ALA A 710 -32.06 18.67 -5.74
N VAL A 711 -30.95 18.74 -6.47
CA VAL A 711 -30.91 19.26 -7.84
C VAL A 711 -31.01 18.08 -8.81
N ILE A 712 -32.14 17.99 -9.53
CA ILE A 712 -32.43 16.91 -10.46
C ILE A 712 -32.62 17.44 -11.89
N GLY A 713 -32.31 16.61 -12.88
CA GLY A 713 -32.45 16.95 -14.29
C GLY A 713 -31.54 16.11 -15.18
N PRO A 714 -31.81 16.03 -16.49
CA PRO A 714 -30.97 15.27 -17.43
C PRO A 714 -29.57 15.87 -17.55
N ASN A 715 -28.60 15.06 -18.02
CA ASN A 715 -27.24 15.53 -18.27
C ASN A 715 -27.21 16.63 -19.32
N GLY A 716 -26.40 17.67 -19.11
CA GLY A 716 -26.33 18.83 -20.01
C GLY A 716 -27.44 19.87 -19.83
N ALA A 717 -28.39 19.69 -18.90
CA ALA A 717 -29.49 20.64 -18.68
C ALA A 717 -29.08 22.00 -18.05
N GLY A 718 -27.82 22.14 -17.61
CA GLY A 718 -27.30 23.34 -16.93
C GLY A 718 -27.10 23.20 -15.41
N LYS A 719 -27.21 21.99 -14.84
CA LYS A 719 -27.03 21.70 -13.40
C LYS A 719 -25.66 22.17 -12.87
N SER A 720 -24.57 21.74 -13.51
CA SER A 720 -23.21 22.12 -13.09
C SER A 720 -22.98 23.62 -13.23
N THR A 721 -23.51 24.25 -14.29
CA THR A 721 -23.43 25.71 -14.47
C THR A 721 -24.16 26.46 -13.36
N LEU A 722 -25.35 26.02 -12.96
CA LEU A 722 -26.10 26.59 -11.83
C LEU A 722 -25.27 26.55 -10.53
N ILE A 723 -24.59 25.44 -10.28
CA ILE A 723 -23.82 25.22 -9.06
C ILE A 723 -22.50 25.99 -9.09
N ASN A 724 -21.85 26.09 -10.25
CA ASN A 724 -20.64 26.89 -10.42
C ASN A 724 -20.93 28.39 -10.21
N VAL A 725 -22.12 28.88 -10.60
CA VAL A 725 -22.54 30.25 -10.27
C VAL A 725 -22.88 30.40 -8.78
N LEU A 726 -23.57 29.43 -8.18
CA LEU A 726 -23.88 29.41 -6.73
C LEU A 726 -22.62 29.42 -5.85
N THR A 727 -21.62 28.64 -6.23
CA THR A 727 -20.35 28.50 -5.50
C THR A 727 -19.39 29.66 -5.81
N GLY A 728 -19.71 30.51 -6.79
CA GLY A 728 -18.91 31.68 -7.16
C GLY A 728 -17.70 31.35 -8.03
N GLU A 729 -17.69 30.21 -8.71
CA GLU A 729 -16.71 29.91 -9.77
C GLU A 729 -16.98 30.69 -11.06
N LEU A 730 -18.27 30.92 -11.36
CA LEU A 730 -18.71 31.69 -12.50
C LEU A 730 -19.46 32.95 -12.04
N ILE A 731 -19.14 34.09 -12.64
CA ILE A 731 -19.84 35.36 -12.41
C ILE A 731 -21.14 35.33 -13.23
N PRO A 732 -22.33 35.54 -12.64
CA PRO A 732 -23.57 35.63 -13.41
C PRO A 732 -23.50 36.81 -14.39
N THR A 733 -23.97 36.59 -15.63
CA THR A 733 -24.03 37.63 -16.67
C THR A 733 -25.10 38.68 -16.37
N ALA A 734 -26.19 38.26 -15.69
CA ALA A 734 -27.25 39.15 -15.24
C ALA A 734 -27.95 38.59 -13.98
N GLY A 735 -28.59 39.47 -13.21
CA GLY A 735 -29.35 39.15 -12.00
C GLY A 735 -28.64 39.49 -10.70
N ASP A 736 -29.37 39.41 -9.58
CA ASP A 736 -28.89 39.80 -8.26
C ASP A 736 -28.58 38.57 -7.40
N VAL A 737 -27.38 38.56 -6.79
CA VAL A 737 -26.94 37.51 -5.85
C VAL A 737 -26.61 38.14 -4.50
N TYR A 738 -27.41 37.82 -3.49
CA TYR A 738 -27.15 38.18 -2.09
C TYR A 738 -26.53 36.99 -1.37
N THR A 739 -25.38 37.23 -0.72
CA THR A 739 -24.70 36.28 0.17
C THR A 739 -24.41 36.92 1.52
N HIS A 740 -24.58 36.14 2.59
CA HIS A 740 -24.22 36.55 3.94
C HIS A 740 -22.69 36.71 4.08
N GLU A 741 -22.22 37.68 4.87
CA GLU A 741 -20.82 38.13 4.87
C GLU A 741 -19.80 37.06 5.28
N ASN A 742 -20.14 36.22 6.25
CA ASN A 742 -19.25 35.18 6.77
C ASN A 742 -19.64 33.75 6.31
N ILE A 743 -20.43 33.63 5.23
CA ILE A 743 -20.84 32.31 4.74
C ILE A 743 -19.64 31.53 4.19
N ARG A 744 -19.64 30.22 4.40
CA ARG A 744 -18.63 29.28 3.88
C ARG A 744 -19.36 28.15 3.21
N ILE A 745 -19.04 27.91 1.94
CA ILE A 745 -19.65 26.88 1.11
C ILE A 745 -18.58 25.85 0.80
N ALA A 746 -18.76 24.62 1.30
CA ALA A 746 -17.94 23.49 0.91
C ALA A 746 -18.53 22.88 -0.35
N TYR A 747 -17.74 22.85 -1.43
CA TYR A 747 -18.14 22.24 -2.69
C TYR A 747 -17.34 20.98 -2.94
N ILE A 748 -18.02 19.84 -3.01
CA ILE A 748 -17.44 18.55 -3.34
C ILE A 748 -17.80 18.24 -4.78
N LYS A 749 -16.87 18.53 -5.69
CA LYS A 749 -16.98 18.26 -7.13
C LYS A 749 -16.83 16.78 -7.41
N GLN A 750 -17.46 16.30 -8.49
CA GLN A 750 -17.22 14.97 -9.04
C GLN A 750 -15.74 14.75 -9.40
N HIS A 751 -15.02 15.79 -9.86
CA HIS A 751 -13.59 15.72 -10.24
C HIS A 751 -12.61 16.06 -9.10
N ALA A 752 -13.08 16.36 -7.88
CA ALA A 752 -12.17 16.65 -6.75
C ALA A 752 -11.20 15.48 -6.48
N PHE A 753 -11.60 14.26 -6.85
CA PHE A 753 -10.77 13.07 -6.73
C PHE A 753 -9.63 13.00 -7.75
N ALA A 754 -9.70 13.67 -8.89
CA ALA A 754 -8.57 13.73 -9.84
C ALA A 754 -7.48 14.71 -9.37
N HIS A 755 -7.82 15.70 -8.55
CA HIS A 755 -6.85 16.62 -7.98
C HIS A 755 -5.96 15.95 -6.92
N ILE A 756 -6.50 14.98 -6.16
CA ILE A 756 -5.72 14.24 -5.17
C ILE A 756 -4.60 13.42 -5.79
N ASP A 757 -4.75 13.01 -7.07
CA ASP A 757 -3.77 12.20 -7.78
C ASP A 757 -2.46 12.96 -8.08
N HIS A 758 -2.48 14.29 -8.02
CA HIS A 758 -1.27 15.12 -8.11
C HIS A 758 -0.49 15.25 -6.78
N HIS A 759 -0.99 14.63 -5.70
CA HIS A 759 -0.43 14.74 -4.36
C HIS A 759 -0.22 13.39 -3.68
N LEU A 760 -0.19 12.29 -4.44
CA LEU A 760 -0.09 10.92 -3.91
C LEU A 760 1.15 10.68 -3.04
N GLU A 761 2.20 11.50 -3.20
CA GLU A 761 3.42 11.47 -2.41
C GLU A 761 3.25 12.01 -0.97
N LYS A 762 2.21 12.81 -0.71
CA LYS A 762 1.92 13.39 0.61
C LYS A 762 1.05 12.46 1.45
N THR A 763 1.10 12.62 2.76
CA THR A 763 0.12 12.02 3.69
C THR A 763 -1.20 12.82 3.69
N PRO A 764 -2.34 12.24 4.11
CA PRO A 764 -3.58 12.99 4.28
C PRO A 764 -3.44 14.23 5.16
N SER A 765 -2.64 14.15 6.24
CA SER A 765 -2.34 15.31 7.09
C SER A 765 -1.63 16.41 6.32
N GLU A 766 -0.59 16.07 5.56
CA GLU A 766 0.16 17.04 4.75
C GLU A 766 -0.69 17.63 3.62
N TYR A 767 -1.60 16.85 3.02
CA TYR A 767 -2.54 17.33 2.01
C TYR A 767 -3.50 18.38 2.59
N ILE A 768 -4.09 18.14 3.77
CA ILE A 768 -4.95 19.12 4.45
C ILE A 768 -4.13 20.37 4.82
N GLN A 769 -2.91 20.21 5.35
CA GLN A 769 -2.03 21.34 5.64
C GLN A 769 -1.68 22.16 4.40
N TRP A 770 -1.38 21.49 3.27
CA TRP A 770 -1.09 22.13 1.99
C TRP A 770 -2.30 22.90 1.45
N ARG A 771 -3.49 22.27 1.49
CA ARG A 771 -4.74 22.83 0.98
C ARG A 771 -5.15 24.09 1.73
N PHE A 772 -4.84 24.17 3.03
CA PHE A 772 -5.18 25.29 3.91
C PHE A 772 -3.99 26.14 4.36
N GLN A 773 -2.82 26.00 3.72
CA GLN A 773 -1.58 26.67 4.14
C GLN A 773 -1.71 28.20 4.17
N THR A 774 -2.52 28.76 3.27
CA THR A 774 -2.79 30.20 3.16
C THR A 774 -3.88 30.68 4.14
N GLY A 775 -4.43 29.78 4.95
CA GLY A 775 -5.61 30.01 5.78
C GLY A 775 -6.94 29.86 5.04
N GLU A 776 -6.88 29.64 3.72
CA GLU A 776 -8.03 29.46 2.83
C GLU A 776 -7.93 28.14 2.08
N ASP A 777 -9.07 27.65 1.58
CA ASP A 777 -9.09 26.49 0.71
C ASP A 777 -8.52 26.83 -0.68
N ARG A 778 -7.28 26.42 -0.95
CA ARG A 778 -6.57 26.65 -2.22
C ARG A 778 -7.32 26.08 -3.43
N GLU A 779 -8.06 24.99 -3.28
CA GLU A 779 -8.86 24.41 -4.37
C GLU A 779 -10.04 25.30 -4.79
N THR A 780 -10.39 26.26 -3.94
CA THR A 780 -11.42 27.27 -4.22
C THR A 780 -10.85 28.66 -4.49
N MET A 781 -9.51 28.83 -4.45
CA MET A 781 -8.86 30.13 -4.64
C MET A 781 -8.87 30.62 -6.09
N ASP A 782 -8.92 29.71 -7.08
CA ASP A 782 -8.93 30.03 -8.52
C ASP A 782 -10.30 30.56 -9.03
N ARG A 783 -11.20 30.95 -8.12
CA ARG A 783 -12.52 31.49 -8.49
C ARG A 783 -12.36 32.84 -9.18
N ALA A 784 -12.93 32.96 -10.39
CA ALA A 784 -12.91 34.16 -11.23
C ALA A 784 -13.35 35.44 -10.49
N ASN A 785 -14.16 35.31 -9.44
CA ASN A 785 -14.65 36.40 -8.59
C ASN A 785 -13.54 37.15 -7.81
N LYS A 786 -12.32 36.62 -7.68
CA LYS A 786 -11.22 37.26 -6.94
C LYS A 786 -10.23 38.04 -7.82
N ILE A 787 -10.19 37.79 -9.12
CA ILE A 787 -9.30 38.48 -10.06
C ILE A 787 -9.89 39.86 -10.37
N VAL A 788 -9.24 40.97 -9.99
CA VAL A 788 -9.69 42.34 -10.31
C VAL A 788 -9.76 42.48 -11.83
N THR A 789 -10.94 42.84 -12.37
CA THR A 789 -11.12 43.08 -13.81
C THR A 789 -10.90 44.57 -14.12
N ASP A 790 -10.67 44.90 -15.40
CA ASP A 790 -10.54 46.30 -15.83
C ASP A 790 -11.80 47.14 -15.51
N GLU A 791 -12.98 46.51 -15.46
CA GLU A 791 -14.22 47.17 -15.05
C GLU A 791 -14.24 47.49 -13.55
N ASP A 792 -13.69 46.60 -12.72
CA ASP A 792 -13.55 46.84 -11.28
C ASP A 792 -12.52 47.94 -10.98
N GLU A 793 -11.39 47.96 -11.71
CA GLU A 793 -10.37 49.02 -11.56
C GLU A 793 -10.97 50.40 -11.85
N ASN A 794 -11.82 50.50 -12.88
CA ASN A 794 -12.55 51.72 -13.19
C ASN A 794 -13.60 52.07 -12.12
N ALA A 795 -14.30 51.08 -11.56
CA ALA A 795 -15.27 51.29 -10.47
C ALA A 795 -14.61 51.76 -9.16
N MET A 796 -13.37 51.33 -8.88
CA MET A 796 -12.58 51.76 -7.71
C MET A 796 -12.21 53.26 -7.76
N LEU A 797 -12.22 53.88 -8.94
CA LEU A 797 -11.99 55.33 -9.09
C LEU A 797 -13.15 56.22 -8.60
N LYS A 798 -14.22 55.62 -8.05
CA LYS A 798 -15.38 56.32 -7.48
C LYS A 798 -14.95 57.39 -6.47
N ILE A 799 -15.47 58.60 -6.68
CA ILE A 799 -15.20 59.75 -5.81
C ILE A 799 -16.25 59.80 -4.69
N TYR A 800 -15.78 59.81 -3.45
CA TYR A 800 -16.57 59.97 -2.23
C TYR A 800 -16.52 61.42 -1.76
N LYS A 801 -17.66 61.96 -1.33
CA LYS A 801 -17.73 63.28 -0.69
C LYS A 801 -17.77 63.10 0.82
N ILE A 802 -16.65 63.35 1.49
CA ILE A 802 -16.50 63.18 2.93
C ILE A 802 -16.08 64.53 3.51
N GLU A 803 -16.88 65.04 4.45
CA GLU A 803 -16.63 66.33 5.14
C GLU A 803 -16.41 67.50 4.15
N GLY A 804 -17.15 67.51 3.03
CA GLY A 804 -17.07 68.55 2.00
C GLY A 804 -15.89 68.42 1.03
N THR A 805 -15.01 67.43 1.20
CA THR A 805 -13.86 67.16 0.31
C THR A 805 -14.10 65.95 -0.59
N GLN A 806 -13.52 65.97 -1.80
CA GLN A 806 -13.59 64.86 -2.75
C GLN A 806 -12.42 63.90 -2.53
N ARG A 807 -12.73 62.65 -2.21
CA ARG A 807 -11.77 61.62 -1.79
C ARG A 807 -11.95 60.33 -2.60
N ARG A 808 -10.87 59.61 -2.87
CA ARG A 808 -10.88 58.23 -3.42
C ARG A 808 -10.40 57.26 -2.35
N VAL A 809 -10.99 56.07 -2.27
CA VAL A 809 -10.52 55.05 -1.33
C VAL A 809 -9.25 54.41 -1.90
N ILE A 810 -8.19 54.34 -1.09
CA ILE A 810 -6.92 53.68 -1.43
C ILE A 810 -6.84 52.29 -0.76
N GLY A 811 -7.46 52.14 0.40
CA GLY A 811 -7.32 50.95 1.24
C GLY A 811 -8.47 50.81 2.22
N ILE A 812 -8.80 49.56 2.54
CA ILE A 812 -9.77 49.20 3.58
C ILE A 812 -9.03 48.38 4.63
N HIS A 813 -9.10 48.77 5.90
CA HIS A 813 -8.20 48.26 6.94
C HIS A 813 -8.88 47.35 7.96
N SER A 814 -10.07 47.74 8.43
CA SER A 814 -10.79 47.07 9.50
C SER A 814 -12.30 47.21 9.32
N ARG A 815 -13.09 46.40 10.03
CA ARG A 815 -14.56 46.54 10.08
C ARG A 815 -15.05 46.70 11.51
N ARG A 816 -16.17 47.40 11.67
CA ARG A 816 -16.91 47.45 12.93
C ARG A 816 -18.39 47.29 12.70
N LYS A 817 -19.10 46.83 13.73
CA LYS A 817 -20.55 46.73 13.70
C LYS A 817 -21.21 48.10 13.67
N PHE A 818 -22.10 48.32 12.71
CA PHE A 818 -22.91 49.52 12.59
C PHE A 818 -24.36 49.14 12.33
N LYS A 819 -25.22 49.34 13.35
CA LYS A 819 -26.62 48.91 13.35
C LYS A 819 -26.75 47.40 13.03
N ASN A 820 -27.43 47.05 11.94
CA ASN A 820 -27.64 45.68 11.47
C ASN A 820 -26.65 45.27 10.36
N SER A 821 -25.61 46.06 10.11
CA SER A 821 -24.57 45.80 9.10
C SER A 821 -23.19 46.24 9.63
N TYR A 822 -22.24 46.48 8.73
CA TYR A 822 -20.87 46.89 9.05
C TYR A 822 -20.54 48.25 8.47
N GLU A 823 -19.61 48.95 9.13
CA GLU A 823 -18.85 50.04 8.54
C GLU A 823 -17.40 49.58 8.39
N TYR A 824 -16.73 50.08 7.37
CA TYR A 824 -15.34 49.78 7.06
C TYR A 824 -14.47 51.01 7.23
N GLU A 825 -13.31 50.83 7.85
CA GLU A 825 -12.31 51.88 7.97
C GLU A 825 -11.53 52.01 6.66
N CYS A 826 -11.73 53.13 5.96
CA CYS A 826 -11.10 53.39 4.67
C CYS A 826 -10.03 54.47 4.80
N SER A 827 -8.88 54.26 4.15
CA SER A 827 -7.88 55.30 3.89
C SER A 827 -8.12 55.96 2.53
N PHE A 828 -7.85 57.25 2.41
CA PHE A 828 -8.24 58.05 1.25
C PHE A 828 -7.08 58.73 0.53
N ALA A 829 -7.29 59.02 -0.75
CA ALA A 829 -6.57 60.03 -1.50
C ALA A 829 -7.44 61.29 -1.61
N LEU A 830 -6.89 62.45 -1.30
CA LEU A 830 -7.55 63.73 -1.53
C LEU A 830 -7.39 64.14 -3.00
N GLY A 831 -8.48 64.47 -3.67
CA GLY A 831 -8.42 64.99 -5.03
C GLY A 831 -8.16 66.49 -5.04
N GLU A 832 -7.04 66.90 -5.63
CA GLU A 832 -6.67 68.29 -5.84
C GLU A 832 -6.77 68.65 -7.33
N ASN A 833 -7.26 69.85 -7.63
CA ASN A 833 -7.44 70.37 -9.00
C ASN A 833 -8.26 69.45 -9.92
N ILE A 834 -9.30 68.81 -9.37
CA ILE A 834 -10.15 67.85 -10.07
C ILE A 834 -10.77 68.50 -11.31
N GLY A 835 -10.54 67.92 -12.49
CA GLY A 835 -10.97 68.46 -13.78
C GLY A 835 -10.00 69.45 -14.46
N MET A 836 -8.82 69.70 -13.88
CA MET A 836 -7.75 70.50 -14.49
C MET A 836 -6.60 69.61 -14.99
N LYS A 837 -5.72 70.14 -15.86
CA LYS A 837 -4.56 69.39 -16.42
C LYS A 837 -3.58 68.85 -15.36
N ASN A 838 -3.61 69.41 -14.16
CA ASN A 838 -2.80 69.08 -13.00
C ASN A 838 -3.61 68.41 -11.89
N GLU A 839 -4.67 67.67 -12.25
CA GLU A 839 -5.42 66.82 -11.32
C GLU A 839 -4.47 65.80 -10.69
N ARG A 840 -4.47 65.72 -9.35
CA ARG A 840 -3.70 64.74 -8.60
C ARG A 840 -4.48 64.22 -7.41
N TRP A 841 -4.24 62.96 -7.08
CA TRP A 841 -4.84 62.28 -5.94
C TRP A 841 -3.73 62.01 -4.92
N VAL A 842 -3.72 62.78 -3.83
CA VAL A 842 -2.64 62.74 -2.83
C VAL A 842 -3.09 61.86 -1.65
N PRO A 843 -2.33 60.80 -1.28
CA PRO A 843 -2.65 59.97 -0.13
C PRO A 843 -2.76 60.80 1.16
N MET A 844 -3.84 60.60 1.91
CA MET A 844 -4.07 61.24 3.20
C MET A 844 -3.40 60.44 4.34
N MET A 845 -3.27 61.07 5.52
CA MET A 845 -2.69 60.41 6.69
C MET A 845 -3.71 59.49 7.37
N THR A 846 -3.23 58.54 8.19
CA THR A 846 -4.10 57.60 8.93
C THR A 846 -5.11 58.31 9.85
N ALA A 847 -4.80 59.54 10.28
CA ALA A 847 -5.71 60.36 11.08
C ALA A 847 -6.99 60.79 10.31
N ASP A 848 -6.94 60.80 8.97
CA ASP A 848 -8.05 61.18 8.09
C ASP A 848 -8.90 59.98 7.64
N ASN A 849 -8.60 58.78 8.16
CA ASN A 849 -9.41 57.59 7.94
C ASN A 849 -10.85 57.82 8.42
N ALA A 850 -11.81 57.31 7.66
CA ALA A 850 -13.23 57.46 7.96
C ALA A 850 -13.95 56.13 7.76
N TRP A 851 -15.04 55.98 8.51
CA TRP A 851 -15.87 54.79 8.48
C TRP A 851 -16.95 54.93 7.42
N ILE A 852 -16.96 54.05 6.41
CA ILE A 852 -17.96 54.04 5.34
C ILE A 852 -18.92 52.86 5.52
N PRO A 853 -20.24 53.07 5.43
CA PRO A 853 -21.22 51.98 5.49
C PRO A 853 -21.03 50.95 4.36
N ARG A 854 -21.22 49.66 4.68
CA ARG A 854 -21.12 48.53 3.74
C ARG A 854 -21.84 48.78 2.41
N SER A 855 -23.06 49.32 2.45
CA SER A 855 -23.89 49.59 1.27
C SER A 855 -23.28 50.59 0.29
N GLU A 856 -22.45 51.52 0.77
CA GLU A 856 -21.85 52.58 -0.06
C GLU A 856 -20.50 52.18 -0.67
N ILE A 857 -19.78 51.28 0.01
CA ILE A 857 -18.46 50.80 -0.38
C ILE A 857 -18.52 49.55 -1.27
N LEU A 858 -19.53 48.70 -1.12
CA LEU A 858 -19.70 47.49 -1.94
C LEU A 858 -19.84 47.78 -3.43
N SER A 859 -20.45 48.90 -3.82
CA SER A 859 -20.67 49.25 -5.23
C SER A 859 -19.39 49.47 -6.05
N SER A 860 -18.24 49.62 -5.40
CA SER A 860 -16.98 50.01 -6.04
C SER A 860 -15.76 49.26 -5.51
N HIS A 861 -15.79 48.77 -4.26
CA HIS A 861 -14.65 48.11 -3.61
C HIS A 861 -15.05 46.73 -3.03
N GLN A 862 -15.96 46.01 -3.71
CA GLN A 862 -16.49 44.72 -3.27
C GLN A 862 -15.39 43.72 -2.88
N LYS A 863 -14.30 43.66 -3.67
CA LYS A 863 -13.18 42.73 -3.45
C LYS A 863 -12.39 43.05 -2.18
N MET A 864 -12.03 44.32 -1.99
CA MET A 864 -11.30 44.77 -0.78
C MET A 864 -12.15 44.63 0.49
N VAL A 865 -13.47 44.83 0.38
CA VAL A 865 -14.41 44.60 1.48
C VAL A 865 -14.44 43.12 1.86
N ALA A 866 -14.45 42.21 0.87
CA ALA A 866 -14.41 40.77 1.12
C ALA A 866 -13.12 40.32 1.82
N GLU A 867 -11.96 40.87 1.44
CA GLU A 867 -10.67 40.59 2.10
C GLU A 867 -10.68 41.01 3.58
N VAL A 868 -11.22 42.18 3.90
CA VAL A 868 -11.31 42.67 5.29
C VAL A 868 -12.32 41.87 6.09
N ASP A 869 -13.47 41.53 5.52
CA ASP A 869 -14.46 40.66 6.16
C ASP A 869 -13.86 39.30 6.53
N GLN A 870 -13.01 38.77 5.66
CA GLN A 870 -12.31 37.53 5.86
C GLN A 870 -11.22 37.63 6.93
N LYS A 871 -10.40 38.69 6.90
CA LYS A 871 -9.38 38.95 7.92
C LYS A 871 -9.97 39.10 9.32
N GLU A 872 -11.13 39.74 9.42
CA GLU A 872 -11.86 39.89 10.68
C GLU A 872 -12.55 38.59 11.11
N ALA A 873 -12.98 37.74 10.17
CA ALA A 873 -13.43 36.39 10.47
C ALA A 873 -12.28 35.53 11.05
N LEU A 874 -11.08 35.65 10.50
CA LEU A 874 -9.85 35.02 11.03
C LEU A 874 -9.53 35.52 12.45
N ALA A 875 -9.61 36.83 12.69
CA ALA A 875 -9.35 37.45 13.99
C ALA A 875 -10.39 37.09 15.07
N SER A 876 -11.62 36.74 14.67
CA SER A 876 -12.71 36.35 15.59
C SER A 876 -12.57 34.95 16.20
N GLY A 877 -11.50 34.21 15.89
CA GLY A 877 -11.24 32.87 16.45
C GLY A 877 -11.97 31.73 15.74
N GLN A 878 -12.53 31.98 14.54
CA GLN A 878 -13.15 30.94 13.71
C GLN A 878 -12.13 30.09 12.92
N PHE A 879 -10.82 30.33 13.09
CA PHE A 879 -9.77 29.58 12.42
C PHE A 879 -9.40 28.31 13.19
N ARG A 880 -9.46 27.18 12.49
CA ARG A 880 -9.06 25.88 13.02
C ARG A 880 -7.55 25.66 12.81
N PRO A 881 -6.75 25.45 13.86
CA PRO A 881 -5.30 25.34 13.72
C PRO A 881 -4.89 24.05 12.99
N LEU A 882 -3.89 24.15 12.13
CA LEU A 882 -3.38 23.03 11.31
C LEU A 882 -2.42 22.12 12.10
N VAL A 883 -2.90 21.58 13.22
CA VAL A 883 -2.12 20.69 14.09
C VAL A 883 -2.51 19.23 13.81
N ARG A 884 -1.52 18.31 13.79
CA ARG A 884 -1.74 16.88 13.46
C ARG A 884 -2.88 16.25 14.26
N LYS A 885 -2.90 16.45 15.58
CA LYS A 885 -3.95 15.92 16.48
C LYS A 885 -5.36 16.37 16.09
N GLU A 886 -5.53 17.62 15.66
CA GLU A 886 -6.83 18.11 15.20
C GLU A 886 -7.22 17.53 13.84
N ILE A 887 -6.24 17.35 12.96
CA ILE A 887 -6.44 16.74 11.65
C ILE A 887 -6.82 15.26 11.80
N GLU A 888 -6.13 14.52 12.67
CA GLU A 888 -6.44 13.13 13.00
C GLU A 888 -7.84 13.00 13.58
N SER A 889 -8.20 13.83 14.58
CA SER A 889 -9.54 13.84 15.15
C SER A 889 -10.62 14.22 14.13
N HIS A 890 -10.32 15.11 13.19
CA HIS A 890 -11.24 15.46 12.10
C HIS A 890 -11.44 14.32 11.13
N CYS A 891 -10.36 13.70 10.67
CA CYS A 891 -10.38 12.58 9.74
C CYS A 891 -11.04 11.34 10.37
N ALA A 892 -10.93 11.14 11.68
CA ALA A 892 -11.64 10.11 12.42
C ALA A 892 -13.17 10.23 12.32
N ASN A 893 -13.71 11.46 12.19
CA ASN A 893 -15.16 11.66 11.96
C ASN A 893 -15.66 11.13 10.61
N PHE A 894 -14.75 10.81 9.69
CA PHE A 894 -15.03 10.15 8.41
C PHE A 894 -14.51 8.70 8.39
N GLY A 895 -14.11 8.20 9.56
CA GLY A 895 -13.53 6.88 9.84
C GLY A 895 -12.26 6.56 9.07
N LEU A 896 -11.37 7.56 8.98
CA LEU A 896 -9.96 7.36 8.68
C LEU A 896 -9.19 7.17 9.98
N ASP A 897 -8.34 6.15 10.02
CA ASP A 897 -7.47 5.87 11.15
C ASP A 897 -6.34 6.90 11.26
N ALA A 898 -5.96 7.27 12.49
CA ALA A 898 -4.91 8.27 12.74
C ALA A 898 -3.56 7.86 12.12
N GLU A 899 -3.22 6.57 12.15
CA GLU A 899 -1.97 6.06 11.57
C GLU A 899 -1.93 6.26 10.05
N LEU A 900 -3.06 6.01 9.38
CA LEU A 900 -3.19 6.25 7.94
C LEU A 900 -3.09 7.75 7.60
N VAL A 901 -3.61 8.62 8.45
CA VAL A 901 -3.67 10.07 8.21
C VAL A 901 -2.29 10.72 8.31
N SER A 902 -1.47 10.32 9.28
CA SER A 902 -0.20 10.98 9.60
C SER A 902 1.04 10.25 9.09
N HIS A 903 0.93 8.97 8.71
CA HIS A 903 2.10 8.16 8.39
C HIS A 903 2.04 7.42 7.06
N SER A 904 0.85 7.25 6.47
CA SER A 904 0.69 6.65 5.14
C SER A 904 0.59 7.72 4.06
N ARG A 905 1.34 7.55 2.97
CA ARG A 905 1.20 8.40 1.78
C ARG A 905 -0.10 8.05 1.05
N MET A 906 -0.71 9.04 0.40
CA MET A 906 -1.98 8.88 -0.32
C MET A 906 -1.90 7.87 -1.48
N LEU A 907 -0.70 7.62 -2.03
CA LEU A 907 -0.44 6.55 -3.00
C LEU A 907 -0.89 5.17 -2.49
N GLY A 908 -0.70 4.90 -1.19
CA GLY A 908 -1.07 3.64 -0.56
C GLY A 908 -2.52 3.54 -0.10
N LEU A 909 -3.34 4.59 -0.29
CA LEU A 909 -4.75 4.60 0.09
C LEU A 909 -5.64 4.07 -1.03
N SER A 910 -6.69 3.33 -0.66
CA SER A 910 -7.72 2.88 -1.58
C SER A 910 -8.57 4.04 -2.11
N GLY A 911 -9.27 3.85 -3.23
CA GLY A 911 -10.16 4.88 -3.80
C GLY A 911 -11.18 5.40 -2.79
N GLY A 912 -11.86 4.51 -2.05
CA GLY A 912 -12.80 4.90 -0.99
C GLY A 912 -12.15 5.64 0.20
N GLN A 913 -10.89 5.32 0.55
CA GLN A 913 -10.15 6.07 1.56
C GLN A 913 -9.77 7.48 1.07
N ARG A 914 -9.35 7.61 -0.19
CA ARG A 914 -9.09 8.92 -0.82
C ARG A 914 -10.35 9.78 -0.82
N VAL A 915 -11.52 9.19 -1.10
CA VAL A 915 -12.79 9.92 -1.03
C VAL A 915 -13.06 10.46 0.38
N LYS A 916 -12.83 9.66 1.42
CA LYS A 916 -12.95 10.11 2.83
C LYS A 916 -11.99 11.25 3.16
N VAL A 917 -10.76 11.23 2.62
CA VAL A 917 -9.79 12.32 2.80
C VAL A 917 -10.31 13.61 2.16
N VAL A 918 -10.88 13.55 0.96
CA VAL A 918 -11.49 14.72 0.29
C VAL A 918 -12.69 15.25 1.07
N LEU A 919 -13.58 14.37 1.57
CA LEU A 919 -14.71 14.77 2.40
C LEU A 919 -14.26 15.46 3.70
N ALA A 920 -13.21 14.93 4.34
CA ALA A 920 -12.60 15.53 5.51
C ALA A 920 -11.99 16.90 5.16
N ALA A 921 -11.21 16.99 4.07
CA ALA A 921 -10.59 18.24 3.65
C ALA A 921 -11.62 19.33 3.31
N CYS A 922 -12.65 19.02 2.52
CA CYS A 922 -13.70 19.98 2.14
C CYS A 922 -14.51 20.50 3.34
N SER A 923 -14.62 19.72 4.42
CA SER A 923 -15.36 20.09 5.63
C SER A 923 -14.47 20.72 6.73
N TRP A 924 -13.17 20.83 6.51
CA TRP A 924 -12.20 21.30 7.52
C TRP A 924 -12.56 22.66 8.13
N GLN A 925 -13.00 23.62 7.30
CA GLN A 925 -13.34 24.98 7.71
C GLN A 925 -14.76 25.16 8.28
N ARG A 926 -15.42 24.08 8.75
CA ARG A 926 -16.76 24.17 9.37
C ARG A 926 -17.77 24.94 8.48
N PRO A 927 -18.09 24.41 7.28
CA PRO A 927 -18.92 25.10 6.31
C PRO A 927 -20.37 25.27 6.80
N HIS A 928 -21.05 26.28 6.24
CA HIS A 928 -22.47 26.56 6.53
C HIS A 928 -23.40 25.92 5.49
N LEU A 929 -22.89 25.74 4.27
CA LEU A 929 -23.54 25.01 3.20
C LEU A 929 -22.59 23.96 2.64
N ILE A 930 -23.09 22.74 2.45
CA ILE A 930 -22.36 21.65 1.78
C ILE A 930 -23.07 21.36 0.46
N VAL A 931 -22.31 21.39 -0.63
CA VAL A 931 -22.77 21.02 -1.98
C VAL A 931 -22.09 19.73 -2.38
N LEU A 932 -22.90 18.70 -2.62
CA LEU A 932 -22.46 17.36 -3.02
C LEU A 932 -22.83 17.14 -4.48
N ASP A 933 -21.83 17.05 -5.35
CA ASP A 933 -22.04 16.73 -6.76
C ASP A 933 -21.91 15.22 -6.99
N GLU A 934 -23.03 14.59 -7.34
CA GLU A 934 -23.19 13.16 -7.63
C GLU A 934 -22.52 12.22 -6.60
N PRO A 935 -22.83 12.33 -5.28
CA PRO A 935 -22.17 11.53 -4.24
C PRO A 935 -22.34 10.02 -4.43
N THR A 936 -23.42 9.59 -5.10
CA THR A 936 -23.70 8.19 -5.40
C THR A 936 -22.76 7.56 -6.41
N ASN A 937 -22.00 8.35 -7.16
CA ASN A 937 -21.13 7.84 -8.23
C ASN A 937 -19.77 7.34 -7.74
N TYR A 938 -19.33 7.76 -6.56
CA TYR A 938 -17.98 7.49 -6.05
C TYR A 938 -17.96 7.03 -4.58
N LEU A 939 -19.14 6.91 -3.95
CA LEU A 939 -19.30 6.35 -2.61
C LEU A 939 -20.05 5.02 -2.68
N ASP A 940 -19.51 4.05 -1.95
CA ASP A 940 -20.15 2.76 -1.72
C ASP A 940 -21.43 2.87 -0.86
N ARG A 941 -22.26 1.82 -0.83
CA ARG A 941 -23.56 1.86 -0.13
C ARG A 941 -23.43 2.11 1.38
N ASP A 942 -22.40 1.58 2.03
CA ASP A 942 -22.15 1.79 3.46
C ASP A 942 -21.74 3.23 3.74
N SER A 943 -20.85 3.81 2.92
CA SER A 943 -20.44 5.21 3.03
C SER A 943 -21.56 6.16 2.62
N LEU A 944 -22.44 5.76 1.70
CA LEU A 944 -23.68 6.49 1.38
C LEU A 944 -24.67 6.44 2.55
N GLY A 945 -24.79 5.31 3.25
CA GLY A 945 -25.57 5.18 4.49
C GLY A 945 -25.01 6.08 5.59
N ALA A 946 -23.69 6.04 5.82
CA ALA A 946 -22.98 6.89 6.76
C ALA A 946 -23.10 8.39 6.40
N LEU A 947 -22.95 8.73 5.12
CA LEU A 947 -23.12 10.09 4.60
C LEU A 947 -24.56 10.57 4.74
N SER A 948 -25.54 9.70 4.44
CA SER A 948 -26.96 9.98 4.64
C SER A 948 -27.25 10.33 6.10
N LYS A 949 -26.75 9.52 7.04
CA LYS A 949 -26.86 9.80 8.48
C LYS A 949 -26.17 11.11 8.87
N ALA A 950 -24.98 11.37 8.33
CA ALA A 950 -24.25 12.62 8.56
C ALA A 950 -25.03 13.85 8.07
N ILE A 951 -25.57 13.80 6.86
CA ILE A 951 -26.39 14.87 6.26
C ILE A 951 -27.65 15.12 7.09
N LYS A 952 -28.29 14.07 7.61
CA LYS A 952 -29.43 14.20 8.53
C LYS A 952 -29.06 14.91 9.82
N SER A 953 -27.90 14.58 10.40
CA SER A 953 -27.40 15.19 11.64
C SER A 953 -26.75 16.57 11.46
N PHE A 954 -26.44 16.98 10.22
CA PHE A 954 -25.69 18.20 9.96
C PHE A 954 -26.54 19.45 10.21
N GLU A 955 -26.01 20.37 11.01
CA GLU A 955 -26.74 21.57 11.44
C GLU A 955 -26.75 22.71 10.41
N GLY A 956 -26.03 22.55 9.28
CA GLY A 956 -26.02 23.48 8.15
C GLY A 956 -26.87 23.03 6.97
N GLY A 957 -26.93 23.84 5.92
CA GLY A 957 -27.74 23.52 4.74
C GLY A 957 -27.00 22.59 3.77
N VAL A 958 -27.74 21.74 3.07
CA VAL A 958 -27.20 20.74 2.15
C VAL A 958 -27.89 20.82 0.79
N ILE A 959 -27.07 20.77 -0.25
CA ILE A 959 -27.51 20.73 -1.65
C ILE A 959 -26.88 19.47 -2.27
N ILE A 960 -27.72 18.57 -2.77
CA ILE A 960 -27.32 17.29 -3.34
C ILE A 960 -27.69 17.31 -4.82
N ILE A 961 -26.70 17.14 -5.70
CA ILE A 961 -26.92 16.94 -7.13
C ILE A 961 -26.84 15.44 -7.33
N THR A 962 -27.93 14.81 -7.76
CA THR A 962 -27.92 13.37 -8.01
C THR A 962 -29.03 12.95 -8.96
N HIS A 963 -28.78 11.86 -9.68
CA HIS A 963 -29.82 11.13 -10.41
C HIS A 963 -30.54 10.07 -9.56
N SER A 964 -30.04 9.77 -8.36
CA SER A 964 -30.60 8.73 -7.48
C SER A 964 -31.80 9.23 -6.67
N ALA A 965 -32.99 8.77 -7.04
CA ALA A 965 -34.21 9.01 -6.28
C ALA A 965 -34.20 8.29 -4.91
N GLU A 966 -33.54 7.14 -4.81
CA GLU A 966 -33.44 6.38 -3.55
C GLU A 966 -32.66 7.17 -2.48
N PHE A 967 -31.57 7.82 -2.89
CA PHE A 967 -30.75 8.60 -1.96
C PHE A 967 -31.46 9.86 -1.46
N THR A 968 -32.22 10.54 -2.33
CA THR A 968 -32.85 11.83 -2.00
C THR A 968 -34.14 11.70 -1.19
N LYS A 969 -34.86 10.59 -1.31
CA LYS A 969 -36.21 10.39 -0.75
C LYS A 969 -36.35 10.70 0.75
N ASP A 970 -35.36 10.33 1.54
CA ASP A 970 -35.36 10.53 3.00
C ASP A 970 -34.38 11.62 3.48
N LEU A 971 -33.72 12.32 2.54
CA LEU A 971 -32.69 13.33 2.83
C LEU A 971 -33.10 14.75 2.46
N THR A 972 -33.86 14.92 1.39
CA THR A 972 -34.18 16.23 0.80
C THR A 972 -35.67 16.45 0.76
N GLU A 973 -36.09 17.67 1.13
CA GLU A 973 -37.50 18.11 1.14
C GLU A 973 -37.81 19.06 -0.03
N GLU A 974 -36.77 19.69 -0.58
CA GLU A 974 -36.84 20.63 -1.70
C GLU A 974 -36.15 20.03 -2.93
N VAL A 975 -36.74 20.22 -4.10
CA VAL A 975 -36.28 19.70 -5.38
C VAL A 975 -36.19 20.83 -6.39
N TRP A 976 -34.99 21.03 -6.95
CA TRP A 976 -34.73 21.94 -8.06
C TRP A 976 -34.66 21.13 -9.35
N ALA A 977 -35.72 21.19 -10.13
CA ALA A 977 -35.77 20.56 -11.44
C ALA A 977 -35.19 21.52 -12.49
N VAL A 978 -34.05 21.16 -13.09
CA VAL A 978 -33.40 21.93 -14.16
C VAL A 978 -33.71 21.30 -15.51
N LEU A 979 -34.40 22.04 -16.37
CA LEU A 979 -34.82 21.63 -17.70
C LEU A 979 -34.56 22.80 -18.67
N ASP A 980 -33.82 22.52 -19.76
CA ASP A 980 -33.50 23.48 -20.82
C ASP A 980 -32.99 24.84 -20.33
N GLY A 981 -32.10 24.83 -19.33
CA GLY A 981 -31.52 26.06 -18.77
C GLY A 981 -32.49 26.91 -17.93
N LYS A 982 -33.63 26.35 -17.54
CA LYS A 982 -34.55 26.94 -16.56
C LYS A 982 -34.65 26.02 -15.35
N MET A 983 -34.82 26.61 -14.17
CA MET A 983 -34.98 25.86 -12.93
C MET A 983 -36.35 26.16 -12.34
N THR A 984 -37.08 25.10 -11.99
CA THR A 984 -38.32 25.20 -11.22
C THR A 984 -38.08 24.60 -9.84
N PRO A 985 -38.06 25.41 -8.78
CA PRO A 985 -37.97 24.93 -7.40
C PRO A 985 -39.34 24.41 -6.94
N SER A 986 -39.35 23.26 -6.25
CA SER A 986 -40.55 22.62 -5.72
C SER A 986 -40.26 22.02 -4.34
N GLY A 987 -41.25 21.95 -3.44
CA GLY A 987 -41.08 21.43 -2.07
C GLY A 987 -41.63 22.36 -0.97
N HIS A 988 -41.95 21.77 0.18
CA HIS A 988 -42.65 22.42 1.30
C HIS A 988 -41.71 23.30 2.15
N ASN A 989 -41.19 24.40 1.60
CA ASN A 989 -40.64 25.52 2.39
C ASN A 989 -40.44 26.83 1.59
N TRP A 990 -41.23 27.04 0.53
CA TRP A 990 -41.28 28.34 -0.14
C TRP A 990 -42.02 29.36 0.74
N VAL A 991 -41.34 29.94 1.72
CA VAL A 991 -41.89 31.06 2.50
C VAL A 991 -41.36 32.36 1.92
N GLN A 992 -42.22 33.10 1.21
CA GLN A 992 -42.02 34.54 1.01
C GLN A 992 -42.23 35.25 2.35
N GLY A 993 -41.23 35.19 3.25
CA GLY A 993 -41.32 35.83 4.57
C GLY A 993 -40.20 35.41 5.54
N GLN A 994 -39.92 36.24 6.56
CA GLN A 994 -38.97 35.90 7.63
C GLN A 994 -39.52 34.71 8.44
N GLY A 995 -39.00 33.51 8.21
CA GLY A 995 -39.51 32.27 8.78
C GLY A 995 -39.55 32.25 10.32
N SER A 996 -40.71 31.87 10.86
CA SER A 996 -40.97 31.57 12.27
C SER A 996 -40.52 30.15 12.62
N GLY A 997 -39.21 29.92 12.69
CA GLY A 997 -38.61 28.66 13.15
C GLY A 997 -38.10 28.72 14.60
N PRO A 998 -37.76 27.57 15.22
CA PRO A 998 -37.13 27.52 16.53
C PRO A 998 -35.85 28.37 16.57
N ARG A 999 -35.66 29.15 17.64
CA ARG A 999 -34.46 29.97 17.81
C ARG A 999 -33.27 29.07 18.11
N LEU A 1000 -32.13 29.34 17.46
CA LEU A 1000 -30.86 28.70 17.78
C LEU A 1000 -30.52 29.00 19.26
N LYS A 1001 -30.18 27.98 20.05
CA LYS A 1001 -29.67 28.18 21.41
C LYS A 1001 -28.30 28.87 21.28
N GLY A 1002 -28.09 29.95 22.04
CA GLY A 1002 -26.78 30.55 22.16
C GLY A 1002 -26.00 29.74 23.18
N ASP A 1003 -25.04 28.94 22.74
CA ASP A 1003 -24.07 28.30 23.64
C ASP A 1003 -23.01 29.34 24.01
N ASP A 1004 -23.32 30.10 25.06
CA ASP A 1004 -22.35 31.02 25.69
C ASP A 1004 -21.46 30.29 26.74
N ASP A 1005 -21.59 28.97 26.94
CA ASP A 1005 -20.99 28.26 28.08
C ASP A 1005 -20.36 26.86 27.80
N GLU A 1006 -19.83 26.58 26.58
CA GLU A 1006 -18.93 25.42 26.40
C GLU A 1006 -17.48 25.88 26.13
N GLU A 1007 -16.61 25.68 27.14
CA GLU A 1007 -15.17 25.93 27.05
C GLU A 1007 -14.50 24.84 26.18
N GLU A 1008 -14.22 25.15 24.90
CA GLU A 1008 -13.35 24.30 24.07
C GLU A 1008 -11.92 24.24 24.66
N GLU A 1009 -11.38 23.03 24.82
CA GLU A 1009 -10.02 22.79 25.33
C GLU A 1009 -8.97 23.27 24.32
N LYS A 1010 -8.19 24.29 24.67
CA LYS A 1010 -7.12 24.82 23.79
C LYS A 1010 -5.79 24.11 24.03
N PHE A 1011 -5.08 23.81 22.95
CA PHE A 1011 -3.75 23.20 22.97
C PHE A 1011 -2.70 24.13 22.35
N ASP A 1012 -1.45 24.07 22.82
CA ASP A 1012 -0.32 24.79 22.22
C ASP A 1012 0.23 24.10 20.95
N ALA A 1013 1.23 24.72 20.31
CA ALA A 1013 1.87 24.20 19.10
C ALA A 1013 2.56 22.83 19.27
N MET A 1014 2.74 22.37 20.51
CA MET A 1014 3.33 21.07 20.85
C MET A 1014 2.28 20.07 21.39
N GLY A 1015 1.00 20.44 21.41
CA GLY A 1015 -0.11 19.57 21.82
C GLY A 1015 -0.39 19.54 23.32
N ASN A 1016 0.11 20.50 24.11
CA ASN A 1016 -0.15 20.60 25.55
C ASN A 1016 -1.40 21.46 25.85
N LYS A 1017 -2.20 21.06 26.85
CA LYS A 1017 -3.44 21.76 27.23
C LYS A 1017 -3.13 23.11 27.90
N ILE A 1018 -3.66 24.20 27.34
CA ILE A 1018 -3.55 25.55 27.90
C ILE A 1018 -4.74 25.79 28.83
N VAL A 1019 -4.48 25.90 30.14
CA VAL A 1019 -5.51 26.24 31.13
C VAL A 1019 -5.80 27.74 31.04
N SER A 1020 -6.98 28.11 30.52
CA SER A 1020 -7.37 29.52 30.46
C SER A 1020 -7.82 30.04 31.83
N THR A 1021 -7.27 31.17 32.28
CA THR A 1021 -7.71 31.84 33.52
C THR A 1021 -9.07 32.52 33.31
N LYS A 1022 -10.05 32.17 34.15
CA LYS A 1022 -11.43 32.72 34.19
C LYS A 1022 -11.51 34.21 33.85
N LYS A 1023 -12.34 34.58 32.85
CA LYS A 1023 -12.77 35.98 32.65
C LYS A 1023 -13.55 36.46 33.87
N LYS A 1024 -13.15 37.59 34.46
CA LYS A 1024 -13.92 38.25 35.53
C LYS A 1024 -15.31 38.65 35.00
N ALA A 1025 -16.34 38.32 35.78
CA ALA A 1025 -17.73 38.66 35.49
C ALA A 1025 -17.90 40.17 35.17
N LYS A 1026 -18.70 40.47 34.14
CA LYS A 1026 -19.07 41.86 33.79
C LYS A 1026 -19.86 42.47 34.95
N LEU A 1027 -19.34 43.58 35.49
CA LEU A 1027 -20.03 44.38 36.51
C LEU A 1027 -21.42 44.80 36.02
N THR A 1028 -22.41 44.66 36.88
CA THR A 1028 -23.79 45.05 36.59
C THR A 1028 -23.91 46.57 36.40
N SER A 1029 -24.97 47.02 35.71
CA SER A 1029 -25.21 48.45 35.44
C SER A 1029 -25.33 49.30 36.71
N ALA A 1030 -25.79 48.70 37.82
CA ALA A 1030 -25.84 49.30 39.14
C ALA A 1030 -24.44 49.52 39.75
N GLU A 1031 -23.54 48.54 39.60
CA GLU A 1031 -22.16 48.61 40.11
C GLU A 1031 -21.29 49.59 39.29
N LEU A 1032 -21.53 49.67 37.98
CA LEU A 1032 -20.93 50.67 37.10
C LEU A 1032 -21.36 52.10 37.48
N ARG A 1033 -22.64 52.29 37.83
CA ARG A 1033 -23.15 53.58 38.35
C ARG A 1033 -22.52 53.93 39.70
N LYS A 1034 -22.36 52.95 40.61
CA LYS A 1034 -21.72 53.15 41.92
C LYS A 1034 -20.24 53.55 41.77
N LYS A 1035 -19.47 52.83 40.94
CA LYS A 1035 -18.07 53.16 40.64
C LYS A 1035 -17.91 54.52 39.94
N LYS A 1036 -18.85 54.90 39.06
CA LYS A 1036 -18.85 56.24 38.43
C LYS A 1036 -19.10 57.34 39.47
N LYS A 1037 -19.98 57.10 40.44
CA LYS A 1037 -20.25 58.02 41.56
C LYS A 1037 -19.05 58.16 42.50
N GLU A 1038 -18.38 57.06 42.82
CA GLU A 1038 -17.13 57.06 43.60
C GLU A 1038 -15.98 57.76 42.86
N ARG A 1039 -15.83 57.55 41.54
CA ARG A 1039 -14.81 58.21 40.72
C ARG A 1039 -15.03 59.73 40.67
N MET A 1040 -16.29 60.17 40.59
CA MET A 1040 -16.65 61.59 40.66
C MET A 1040 -16.43 62.19 42.06
N ALA A 1041 -16.69 61.42 43.13
CA ALA A 1041 -16.42 61.84 44.50
C ALA A 1041 -14.93 61.94 44.80
N ARG A 1042 -14.09 61.05 44.27
CA ARG A 1042 -12.62 61.11 44.36
C ARG A 1042 -12.04 62.29 43.59
N LYS A 1043 -12.58 62.56 42.40
CA LYS A 1043 -12.22 63.75 41.60
C LYS A 1043 -12.59 65.06 42.30
N LYS A 1044 -13.69 65.10 43.06
CA LYS A 1044 -14.07 66.25 43.92
C LYS A 1044 -13.19 66.41 45.17
N ARG A 1045 -12.47 65.36 45.60
CA ARG A 1045 -11.52 65.39 46.73
C ARG A 1045 -10.07 65.66 46.30
N GLY A 1046 -9.82 65.93 45.02
CA GLY A 1046 -8.49 66.28 44.50
C GLY A 1046 -7.53 65.09 44.29
N GLU A 1047 -8.03 63.85 44.30
CA GLU A 1047 -7.20 62.67 44.00
C GLU A 1047 -7.02 62.48 42.49
N ASP A 1048 -5.77 62.35 42.04
CA ASP A 1048 -5.39 62.20 40.63
C ASP A 1048 -5.80 60.83 40.07
N VAL A 1049 -6.45 60.80 38.90
CA VAL A 1049 -7.09 59.60 38.32
C VAL A 1049 -6.53 59.28 36.93
N CYS A 1050 -5.21 59.29 36.80
CA CYS A 1050 -4.51 58.82 35.61
C CYS A 1050 -3.35 57.89 36.00
N LYS A 1051 -3.57 56.57 35.87
CA LYS A 1051 -2.51 55.58 35.63
C LYS A 1051 -3.13 54.24 35.20
N CYS A 1052 -2.72 53.80 34.01
CA CYS A 1052 -2.59 52.40 33.53
C CYS A 1052 -3.00 52.28 32.05
N PHE A 1053 -2.07 52.66 31.16
CA PHE A 1053 -1.95 52.10 29.82
C PHE A 1053 -0.46 51.86 29.56
N TYR A 1054 0.09 50.84 30.20
CA TYR A 1054 1.38 50.23 29.86
C TYR A 1054 1.39 48.85 30.51
N PHE A 1055 1.00 47.83 29.75
CA PHE A 1055 1.42 46.42 29.88
C PHE A 1055 0.63 45.61 28.85
N TYR A 1056 1.19 45.48 27.64
CA TYR A 1056 0.96 44.33 26.74
C TYR A 1056 2.21 44.18 25.86
N LYS A 1057 3.23 43.56 26.45
CA LYS A 1057 4.26 42.80 25.74
C LYS A 1057 4.52 41.55 26.58
N ASN A 1058 4.43 40.40 25.93
CA ASN A 1058 4.72 39.05 26.38
C ASN A 1058 3.76 38.42 27.40
N ALA A 1059 2.81 37.64 26.88
CA ALA A 1059 2.47 36.28 27.33
C ALA A 1059 1.53 35.65 26.29
#